data_AF-A0A9P1C185-F1
#
_entry.id   AF-A0A9P1C185-F1
#
_cell.length_a   1.000
_cell.length_b   1.000
_cell.length_c   1.000
_cell.angle_alpha   90.00
_cell.angle_beta   90.00
_cell.angle_gamma   90.00
#
_symmetry.space_group_name_H-M   'P 1'
#
loop_
_entity.id
_entity.type
_entity.pdbx_description
1 polymer ?
#
loop_
_entity_poly.entity_id
_entity_poly.type
_entity_poly.pdbx_seq_one_letter_code
_entity_poly.pdbx_strand_id
1 'polypeptide(L)'
;MADEDIQMSVAAVTPTIAGVTCESEDVKNQLLASMEQALHHFGGPSQYLTKVLETKESYQDFVTWLWDEFPEAEDAVFSYQAALPTVTEEEVSHSLPLIVHVSALGFTQDCTLKPPCGSELALRMAELYLVEGFVTGDQPLYAMQHPSDVCLFDDVAPPWCYGRPDKVLKAFNLSYLKGFGRSTTLLMLLHCVRVSGVKLAEQLPHLHGSVRKIYLHCIHQSSRVEEALANMKISARHSIRTAHNTVQSVFVIRNLMRVGGLQDWSLFVRQWNSMSAKSFQIAGRRHTALKLLFEDVLDAILKHVQTVSWDLCAWSDDSLASKKLYPNWSFPAKGQWQSRLRTTEKSMSLCISHLQNSRVQKLKVGQPKKADVDQVEAVSMRAAACWHLGQELLTTVPVCAAKLKENWYDNFANGEGPVNDELQAVLLDKRASFNVRTDIPTLQRLADELSFSKPVGATPEAELTIVVDRFNLLIKQLNYDVTVWQTWRSKYASLKVAAEAAKYQWRLDRRKRCQEAARHFIKSSMAFSVWEKKKTEMAIADVMNLKRALAARTGAKLEDISYVLWFNASAPCLIPTAVMSQQVGLMSWALSDQMRSVGLMMMPIFSHHRGKLCIDERAILEKIFTAGNHNCDWSYHVMFKEKTDARDIRPMVYSGKFIFASPLDLQQ
;
A
#
# COMPACT_ATOMS: atom_id res chain seq x y z
N MET A 1 -23.19 -46.04 -17.13
CA MET A 1 -21.85 -45.64 -16.66
C MET A 1 -21.49 -44.36 -17.43
N ALA A 2 -22.17 -43.22 -17.29
CA ALA A 2 -22.59 -42.48 -16.10
C ALA A 2 -21.39 -42.08 -15.23
N ASP A 3 -20.61 -41.11 -15.73
CA ASP A 3 -19.75 -40.25 -14.91
C ASP A 3 -20.40 -38.88 -14.89
N GLU A 4 -20.85 -38.49 -13.69
CA GLU A 4 -21.44 -37.20 -13.37
C GLU A 4 -20.34 -36.16 -13.10
N ASP A 5 -20.51 -35.00 -13.70
CA ASP A 5 -19.79 -33.77 -13.40
C ASP A 5 -20.00 -33.36 -11.94
N ILE A 6 -18.91 -33.33 -11.16
CA ILE A 6 -18.89 -32.68 -9.85
C ILE A 6 -18.75 -31.16 -10.07
N GLN A 7 -19.89 -30.50 -10.25
CA GLN A 7 -20.07 -29.09 -9.95
C GLN A 7 -19.98 -28.90 -8.42
N MET A 8 -18.89 -28.31 -7.92
CA MET A 8 -18.86 -27.81 -6.55
C MET A 8 -19.66 -26.52 -6.44
N SER A 9 -20.96 -26.65 -6.16
CA SER A 9 -21.80 -25.58 -5.64
C SER A 9 -21.36 -25.24 -4.22
N VAL A 10 -21.00 -23.98 -3.96
CA VAL A 10 -20.88 -23.46 -2.59
C VAL A 10 -22.29 -23.32 -2.03
N ALA A 11 -22.75 -24.33 -1.30
CA ALA A 11 -24.02 -24.32 -0.60
C ALA A 11 -23.91 -23.44 0.66
N ALA A 12 -24.81 -22.47 0.77
CA ALA A 12 -25.01 -21.66 1.96
C ALA A 12 -25.46 -22.55 3.14
N VAL A 13 -24.71 -22.52 4.23
CA VAL A 13 -25.14 -23.08 5.52
C VAL A 13 -25.55 -21.90 6.40
N THR A 14 -26.84 -21.79 6.69
CA THR A 14 -27.39 -20.83 7.65
C THR A 14 -27.64 -21.54 8.97
N PRO A 15 -27.01 -21.15 10.10
CA PRO A 15 -27.50 -21.52 11.41
C PRO A 15 -28.34 -20.37 11.98
N THR A 16 -29.62 -20.63 12.22
CA THR A 16 -30.49 -19.76 12.99
C THR A 16 -30.24 -20.04 14.48
N ILE A 17 -29.68 -19.08 15.22
CA ILE A 17 -29.77 -19.04 16.69
C ILE A 17 -30.07 -17.62 17.12
N ALA A 18 -31.09 -17.47 17.95
CA ALA A 18 -31.66 -16.22 18.40
C ALA A 18 -30.74 -15.46 19.38
N GLY A 19 -30.43 -14.22 19.01
CA GLY A 19 -30.39 -13.01 19.84
C GLY A 19 -29.56 -13.00 21.12
N VAL A 20 -28.32 -12.51 21.03
CA VAL A 20 -27.62 -11.61 21.99
C VAL A 20 -26.40 -11.00 21.25
N THR A 21 -26.37 -9.70 20.92
CA THR A 21 -25.19 -8.86 20.53
C THR A 21 -24.05 -9.44 19.64
N CYS A 22 -24.25 -10.53 18.89
CA CYS A 22 -23.20 -11.38 18.28
C CYS A 22 -22.82 -11.04 16.82
N GLU A 23 -23.59 -10.18 16.12
CA GLU A 23 -23.50 -10.08 14.66
C GLU A 23 -22.18 -9.47 14.13
N SER A 24 -21.52 -8.57 14.88
CA SER A 24 -20.27 -7.93 14.42
C SER A 24 -19.03 -8.81 14.63
N GLU A 25 -18.94 -9.51 15.76
CA GLU A 25 -17.84 -10.45 16.04
C GLU A 25 -17.83 -11.61 15.02
N ASP A 26 -19.01 -12.14 14.70
CA ASP A 26 -19.15 -13.25 13.74
C ASP A 26 -18.73 -12.83 12.32
N VAL A 27 -19.07 -11.62 11.89
CA VAL A 27 -18.65 -11.07 10.59
C VAL A 27 -17.14 -10.84 10.54
N LYS A 28 -16.52 -10.34 11.61
CA LYS A 28 -15.05 -10.18 11.68
C LYS A 28 -14.34 -11.52 11.55
N ASN A 29 -14.78 -12.52 12.30
CA ASN A 29 -14.20 -13.86 12.26
C ASN A 29 -14.37 -14.51 10.88
N GLN A 30 -15.53 -14.34 10.24
CA GLN A 30 -15.78 -14.81 8.89
C GLN A 30 -14.83 -14.17 7.86
N LEU A 31 -14.64 -12.85 7.92
CA LEU A 31 -13.73 -12.13 7.02
C LEU A 31 -12.27 -12.54 7.23
N LEU A 32 -11.84 -12.69 8.48
CA LEU A 32 -10.49 -13.14 8.80
C LEU A 32 -10.23 -14.57 8.30
N ALA A 33 -11.18 -15.49 8.51
CA ALA A 33 -11.07 -16.86 7.99
C ALA A 33 -11.00 -16.89 6.45
N SER A 34 -11.81 -16.07 5.76
CA SER A 34 -11.77 -15.93 4.31
C SER A 34 -10.41 -15.40 3.83
N MET A 35 -9.88 -14.37 4.50
CA MET A 35 -8.56 -13.84 4.20
C MET A 35 -7.46 -14.86 4.47
N GLU A 36 -7.53 -15.60 5.57
CA GLU A 36 -6.55 -16.64 5.92
C GLU A 36 -6.49 -17.73 4.85
N GLN A 37 -7.63 -18.23 4.40
CA GLN A 37 -7.72 -19.22 3.34
C GLN A 37 -7.11 -18.70 2.03
N ALA A 38 -7.43 -17.46 1.65
CA ALA A 38 -6.87 -16.81 0.47
C ALA A 38 -5.35 -16.60 0.62
N LEU A 39 -4.87 -16.12 1.76
CA LEU A 39 -3.44 -15.91 2.01
C LEU A 39 -2.65 -17.22 2.01
N HIS A 40 -3.24 -18.31 2.49
CA HIS A 40 -2.64 -19.64 2.40
C HIS A 40 -2.47 -20.09 0.93
N HIS A 41 -3.44 -19.79 0.08
CA HIS A 41 -3.39 -20.17 -1.34
C HIS A 41 -2.46 -19.29 -2.18
N PHE A 42 -2.52 -17.96 -2.02
CA PHE A 42 -1.82 -16.99 -2.87
C PHE A 42 -0.52 -16.44 -2.27
N GLY A 43 -0.25 -16.68 -0.98
CA GLY A 43 0.97 -16.29 -0.26
C GLY A 43 1.01 -14.85 0.26
N GLY A 44 0.19 -13.93 -0.27
CA GLY A 44 0.12 -12.55 0.20
C GLY A 44 -0.98 -11.72 -0.46
N PRO A 45 -1.31 -10.53 0.07
CA PRO A 45 -2.40 -9.70 -0.43
C PRO A 45 -2.20 -9.19 -1.85
N SER A 46 -0.97 -8.76 -2.19
CA SER A 46 -0.65 -8.28 -3.54
C SER A 46 -0.81 -9.38 -4.58
N GLN A 47 -0.30 -10.59 -4.29
CA GLN A 47 -0.41 -11.75 -5.15
C GLN A 47 -1.87 -12.19 -5.35
N TYR A 48 -2.66 -12.19 -4.26
CA TYR A 48 -4.10 -12.44 -4.32
C TYR A 48 -4.79 -11.45 -5.27
N LEU A 49 -4.59 -10.14 -5.06
CA LEU A 49 -5.24 -9.10 -5.87
C LEU A 49 -4.81 -9.17 -7.33
N THR A 50 -3.51 -9.34 -7.61
CA THR A 50 -3.02 -9.50 -9.00
C THR A 50 -3.63 -10.70 -9.69
N LYS A 51 -3.88 -11.81 -8.97
CA LYS A 51 -4.45 -13.01 -9.55
C LYS A 51 -5.97 -12.95 -9.70
N VAL A 52 -6.69 -12.38 -8.73
CA VAL A 52 -8.15 -12.29 -8.75
C VAL A 52 -8.65 -11.15 -9.64
N LEU A 53 -7.85 -10.09 -9.80
CA LEU A 53 -8.11 -8.95 -10.68
C LEU A 53 -7.29 -9.02 -11.98
N GLU A 54 -6.96 -10.24 -12.42
CA GLU A 54 -6.10 -10.46 -13.60
C GLU A 54 -6.80 -10.09 -14.91
N THR A 55 -8.13 -10.02 -14.92
CA THR A 55 -8.93 -9.65 -16.10
C THR A 55 -9.36 -8.19 -16.02
N LYS A 56 -9.50 -7.55 -17.18
CA LYS A 56 -9.93 -6.15 -17.25
C LYS A 56 -11.33 -5.95 -16.66
N GLU A 57 -12.22 -6.92 -16.86
CA GLU A 57 -13.58 -6.91 -16.34
C GLU A 57 -13.59 -6.94 -14.81
N SER A 58 -12.88 -7.89 -14.19
CA SER A 58 -12.81 -8.01 -12.73
C SER A 58 -12.16 -6.78 -12.09
N TYR A 59 -11.11 -6.25 -12.72
CA TYR A 59 -10.45 -5.00 -12.32
C TYR A 59 -11.40 -3.81 -12.36
N GLN A 60 -12.09 -3.60 -13.49
CA GLN A 60 -13.06 -2.50 -13.66
C GLN A 60 -14.24 -2.63 -12.69
N ASP A 61 -14.78 -3.84 -12.52
CA ASP A 61 -15.89 -4.12 -11.62
C ASP A 61 -15.51 -3.83 -10.17
N PHE A 62 -14.28 -4.15 -9.76
CA PHE A 62 -13.80 -3.85 -8.41
C PHE A 62 -13.60 -2.35 -8.20
N VAL A 63 -13.04 -1.63 -9.18
CA VAL A 63 -12.94 -0.16 -9.15
C VAL A 63 -14.32 0.48 -9.01
N THR A 64 -15.29 0.02 -9.80
CA THR A 64 -16.66 0.54 -9.76
C THR A 64 -17.33 0.24 -8.42
N TRP A 65 -17.19 -0.99 -7.89
CA TRP A 65 -17.70 -1.33 -6.57
C TRP A 65 -17.10 -0.48 -5.46
N LEU A 66 -15.78 -0.27 -5.44
CA LEU A 66 -15.12 0.59 -4.45
C LEU A 66 -15.68 2.02 -4.49
N TRP A 67 -15.93 2.55 -5.69
CA TRP A 67 -16.46 3.90 -5.86
C TRP A 67 -17.91 4.04 -5.38
N ASP A 68 -18.73 3.02 -5.62
CA ASP A 68 -20.14 3.02 -5.22
C ASP A 68 -20.28 2.78 -3.71
N GLU A 69 -19.45 1.92 -3.10
CA GLU A 69 -19.47 1.62 -1.66
C GLU A 69 -18.85 2.76 -0.82
N PHE A 70 -17.81 3.43 -1.33
CA PHE A 70 -17.07 4.49 -0.64
C PHE A 70 -17.16 5.84 -1.36
N PRO A 71 -18.35 6.44 -1.50
CA PRO A 71 -18.48 7.72 -2.15
C PRO A 71 -17.70 8.80 -1.38
N GLU A 72 -17.21 9.79 -2.14
CA GLU A 72 -16.45 10.92 -1.60
C GLU A 72 -17.13 11.53 -0.38
N ALA A 73 -16.33 11.81 0.64
CA ALA A 73 -16.81 12.49 1.83
C ALA A 73 -17.07 13.98 1.51
N GLU A 74 -18.23 14.48 1.92
CA GLU A 74 -18.69 15.85 1.60
C GLU A 74 -17.81 16.95 2.25
N ASP A 75 -17.10 16.59 3.31
CA ASP A 75 -16.23 17.46 4.10
C ASP A 75 -14.74 17.36 3.73
N ALA A 76 -14.40 16.69 2.62
CA ALA A 76 -13.03 16.49 2.18
C ALA A 76 -12.80 16.93 0.73
N VAL A 77 -11.59 17.44 0.46
CA VAL A 77 -11.16 17.79 -0.90
C VAL A 77 -10.24 16.70 -1.43
N PHE A 78 -10.72 15.94 -2.41
CA PHE A 78 -9.97 14.84 -3.02
C PHE A 78 -9.01 15.32 -4.11
N SER A 79 -7.85 14.69 -4.19
CA SER A 79 -6.78 14.99 -5.15
C SER A 79 -6.71 13.92 -6.24
N TYR A 80 -7.12 14.27 -7.46
CA TYR A 80 -7.07 13.38 -8.64
C TYR A 80 -6.34 13.96 -9.84
N GLN A 81 -5.49 14.96 -9.62
CA GLN A 81 -4.64 15.48 -10.70
C GLN A 81 -3.72 14.35 -11.19
N ALA A 82 -3.49 14.25 -12.50
CA ALA A 82 -2.58 13.24 -13.06
C ALA A 82 -1.20 13.27 -12.38
N ALA A 83 -0.68 14.47 -12.11
CA ALA A 83 0.47 14.68 -11.24
C ALA A 83 0.01 15.28 -9.91
N LEU A 84 0.20 14.53 -8.83
CA LEU A 84 -0.09 14.97 -7.46
C LEU A 84 1.03 15.89 -6.97
N PRO A 85 0.71 16.89 -6.12
CA PRO A 85 1.72 17.72 -5.46
C PRO A 85 2.69 16.85 -4.66
N THR A 86 3.99 17.03 -4.89
CA THR A 86 5.04 16.27 -4.19
C THR A 86 5.69 17.10 -3.09
N VAL A 87 6.18 16.41 -2.06
CA VAL A 87 6.94 16.98 -0.94
C VAL A 87 8.22 16.19 -0.72
N THR A 88 9.23 16.82 -0.14
CA THR A 88 10.44 16.14 0.34
C THR A 88 10.22 15.54 1.73
N GLU A 89 11.10 14.63 2.19
CA GLU A 89 10.99 14.01 3.53
C GLU A 89 10.99 15.06 4.66
N GLU A 90 11.71 16.17 4.48
CA GLU A 90 11.83 17.27 5.44
C GLU A 90 10.58 18.15 5.50
N GLU A 91 9.83 18.24 4.40
CA GLU A 91 8.61 19.04 4.29
C GLU A 91 7.36 18.30 4.79
N VAL A 92 7.44 16.99 5.03
CA VAL A 92 6.30 16.17 5.50
C VAL A 92 5.71 16.73 6.80
N SER A 93 6.54 17.19 7.75
CA SER A 93 6.07 17.77 9.02
C SER A 93 5.38 19.12 8.88
N HIS A 94 5.53 19.79 7.75
CA HIS A 94 5.02 21.14 7.50
C HIS A 94 3.97 21.20 6.38
N SER A 95 3.67 20.06 5.75
CA SER A 95 2.69 19.94 4.67
C SER A 95 1.44 19.23 5.16
N LEU A 96 0.28 19.58 4.59
CA LEU A 96 -0.95 18.85 4.83
C LEU A 96 -0.99 17.60 3.93
N PRO A 97 -1.44 16.45 4.44
CA PRO A 97 -1.61 15.26 3.62
C PRO A 97 -2.71 15.48 2.57
N LEU A 98 -2.49 14.89 1.39
CA LEU A 98 -3.50 14.78 0.34
C LEU A 98 -4.54 13.74 0.74
N ILE A 99 -5.77 13.95 0.29
CA ILE A 99 -6.85 12.95 0.42
C ILE A 99 -7.10 12.35 -0.96
N VAL A 100 -7.06 11.02 -1.05
CA VAL A 100 -7.39 10.27 -2.27
C VAL A 100 -8.46 9.23 -1.98
N HIS A 101 -9.12 8.76 -3.04
CA HIS A 101 -10.03 7.63 -2.94
C HIS A 101 -9.25 6.31 -2.82
N VAL A 102 -9.83 5.32 -2.14
CA VAL A 102 -9.19 4.00 -1.92
C VAL A 102 -8.80 3.29 -3.22
N SER A 103 -9.57 3.49 -4.30
CA SER A 103 -9.24 2.92 -5.61
C SER A 103 -8.09 3.61 -6.34
N ALA A 104 -7.43 4.62 -5.75
CA ALA A 104 -6.15 5.13 -6.25
C ALA A 104 -4.94 4.28 -5.78
N LEU A 105 -5.11 3.46 -4.74
CA LEU A 105 -4.04 2.70 -4.09
C LEU A 105 -3.53 1.56 -4.98
N GLY A 106 -2.28 1.62 -5.44
CA GLY A 106 -1.70 0.52 -6.22
C GLY A 106 -1.48 -0.74 -5.38
N PHE A 107 -1.56 -1.89 -6.04
CA PHE A 107 -1.39 -3.18 -5.38
C PHE A 107 -0.45 -4.15 -6.11
N THR A 108 0.05 -3.78 -7.28
CA THR A 108 0.98 -4.61 -8.06
C THR A 108 2.36 -4.60 -7.41
N GLN A 109 3.19 -5.60 -7.74
CA GLN A 109 4.55 -5.69 -7.21
C GLN A 109 5.41 -4.48 -7.62
N ASP A 110 5.13 -3.86 -8.77
CA ASP A 110 5.90 -2.72 -9.28
C ASP A 110 5.62 -1.43 -8.50
N CYS A 111 4.53 -1.38 -7.71
CA CYS A 111 4.20 -0.27 -6.82
C CYS A 111 5.19 -0.12 -5.65
N THR A 112 6.14 -1.03 -5.45
CA THR A 112 7.14 -0.91 -4.40
C THR A 112 8.45 -1.60 -4.74
N LEU A 113 9.55 -1.17 -4.13
CA LEU A 113 10.80 -1.93 -4.14
C LEU A 113 10.86 -3.00 -3.05
N LYS A 114 9.91 -3.00 -2.09
CA LYS A 114 9.86 -3.94 -0.97
C LYS A 114 9.33 -5.31 -1.38
N PRO A 115 9.70 -6.37 -0.63
CA PRO A 115 9.01 -7.64 -0.76
C PRO A 115 7.52 -7.50 -0.47
N PRO A 116 6.67 -8.29 -1.15
CA PRO A 116 5.26 -8.39 -0.84
C PRO A 116 4.99 -8.63 0.65
N CYS A 117 3.88 -8.09 1.14
CA CYS A 117 3.43 -8.30 2.52
C CYS A 117 3.19 -9.79 2.77
N GLY A 118 3.77 -10.31 3.84
CA GLY A 118 3.59 -11.70 4.25
C GLY A 118 2.18 -11.97 4.80
N SER A 119 1.74 -13.22 4.76
CA SER A 119 0.41 -13.65 5.17
C SER A 119 0.11 -13.32 6.64
N GLU A 120 1.03 -13.65 7.55
CA GLU A 120 0.86 -13.40 8.99
C GLU A 120 0.71 -11.90 9.30
N LEU A 121 1.57 -11.06 8.69
CA LEU A 121 1.51 -9.61 8.88
C LEU A 121 0.22 -9.04 8.30
N ALA A 122 -0.22 -9.54 7.15
CA ALA A 122 -1.48 -9.14 6.54
C ALA A 122 -2.69 -9.50 7.42
N LEU A 123 -2.72 -10.69 8.04
CA LEU A 123 -3.80 -11.07 8.96
C LEU A 123 -3.84 -10.17 10.20
N ARG A 124 -2.69 -9.93 10.84
CA ARG A 124 -2.63 -9.02 11.99
C ARG A 124 -3.06 -7.59 11.63
N MET A 125 -2.69 -7.10 10.45
CA MET A 125 -3.15 -5.81 9.95
C MET A 125 -4.65 -5.80 9.67
N ALA A 126 -5.20 -6.86 9.08
CA ALA A 126 -6.62 -6.99 8.81
C ALA A 126 -7.45 -7.02 10.11
N GLU A 127 -6.99 -7.75 11.12
CA GLU A 127 -7.59 -7.76 12.45
C GLU A 127 -7.63 -6.35 13.06
N LEU A 128 -6.50 -5.62 13.02
CA LEU A 128 -6.45 -4.22 13.45
C LEU A 128 -7.42 -3.33 12.66
N TYR A 129 -7.53 -3.49 11.34
CA TYR A 129 -8.45 -2.69 10.52
C TYR A 129 -9.91 -2.98 10.81
N LEU A 130 -10.25 -4.22 11.14
CA LEU A 130 -11.61 -4.62 11.53
C LEU A 130 -12.03 -4.06 12.89
N VAL A 131 -11.06 -3.69 13.75
CA VAL A 131 -11.30 -3.10 15.08
C VAL A 131 -11.20 -1.58 15.04
N GLU A 132 -10.10 -1.03 14.55
CA GLU A 132 -9.74 0.39 14.62
C GLU A 132 -10.01 1.16 13.32
N GLY A 133 -10.35 0.45 12.23
CA GLY A 133 -10.40 1.02 10.89
C GLY A 133 -9.01 1.21 10.26
N PHE A 134 -9.00 1.78 9.06
CA PHE A 134 -7.78 2.08 8.32
C PHE A 134 -7.25 3.48 8.65
N VAL A 135 -6.56 3.61 9.77
CA VAL A 135 -6.11 4.91 10.30
C VAL A 135 -5.01 5.53 9.43
N THR A 136 -5.36 6.48 8.57
CA THR A 136 -4.39 7.25 7.76
C THR A 136 -4.30 8.72 8.12
N GLY A 137 -5.26 9.29 8.85
CA GLY A 137 -5.24 10.71 9.25
C GLY A 137 -3.99 11.06 10.07
N ASP A 138 -3.75 10.32 11.16
CA ASP A 138 -2.58 10.55 12.04
C ASP A 138 -1.32 9.85 11.53
N GLN A 139 -1.48 8.86 10.63
CA GLN A 139 -0.38 8.11 10.03
C GLN A 139 -0.53 8.01 8.51
N PRO A 140 -0.29 9.12 7.78
CA PRO A 140 -0.44 9.15 6.34
C PRO A 140 0.45 8.13 5.64
N LEU A 141 -0.01 7.63 4.49
CA LEU A 141 0.81 6.81 3.61
C LEU A 141 1.85 7.67 2.91
N TYR A 142 3.03 7.13 2.64
CA TYR A 142 4.04 7.81 1.81
C TYR A 142 4.01 7.19 0.42
N ALA A 143 3.22 7.81 -0.44
CA ALA A 143 3.04 7.40 -1.83
C ALA A 143 4.06 8.08 -2.75
N MET A 144 4.19 7.56 -3.95
CA MET A 144 4.97 8.15 -5.04
C MET A 144 4.23 7.93 -6.36
N GLN A 145 4.60 8.68 -7.38
CA GLN A 145 4.15 8.46 -8.76
C GLN A 145 5.37 8.22 -9.64
N HIS A 146 5.49 7.00 -10.18
CA HIS A 146 6.54 6.69 -11.14
C HIS A 146 6.09 7.02 -12.56
N PRO A 147 7.00 7.46 -13.45
CA PRO A 147 6.68 7.75 -14.85
C PRO A 147 6.25 6.53 -15.66
N SER A 148 6.74 5.35 -15.27
CA SER A 148 6.30 4.06 -15.78
C SER A 148 5.01 3.67 -15.07
N ASP A 149 3.90 3.70 -15.79
CA ASP A 149 2.56 3.39 -15.26
C ASP A 149 2.54 2.07 -14.50
N VAL A 150 2.10 2.12 -13.23
CA VAL A 150 2.17 0.97 -12.30
C VAL A 150 0.85 0.19 -12.21
N CYS A 151 -0.11 0.53 -13.06
CA CYS A 151 -1.44 -0.09 -13.11
C CYS A 151 -1.50 -1.23 -14.13
N LEU A 152 -2.33 -2.24 -13.84
CA LEU A 152 -2.50 -3.42 -14.70
C LEU A 152 -3.16 -3.09 -16.05
N PHE A 153 -4.09 -2.14 -16.05
CA PHE A 153 -4.87 -1.73 -17.21
C PHE A 153 -4.92 -0.22 -17.31
N ASP A 154 -4.11 0.34 -18.21
CA ASP A 154 -4.00 1.79 -18.44
C ASP A 154 -5.23 2.42 -19.12
N ASP A 155 -6.03 1.60 -19.78
CA ASP A 155 -7.21 2.02 -20.55
C ASP A 155 -8.50 1.97 -19.72
N VAL A 156 -8.43 1.50 -18.47
CA VAL A 156 -9.53 1.55 -17.52
C VAL A 156 -9.70 2.98 -17.01
N ALA A 157 -10.76 3.64 -17.47
CA ALA A 157 -11.07 5.01 -17.08
C ALA A 157 -11.48 5.05 -15.59
N PRO A 158 -10.77 5.82 -14.73
CA PRO A 158 -11.16 5.93 -13.34
C PRO A 158 -12.50 6.67 -13.19
N PRO A 159 -13.29 6.40 -12.14
CA PRO A 159 -14.62 7.01 -11.95
C PRO A 159 -14.62 8.54 -11.91
N TRP A 160 -13.51 9.14 -11.47
CA TRP A 160 -13.28 10.58 -11.37
C TRP A 160 -12.68 11.22 -12.64
N CYS A 161 -12.62 10.52 -13.77
CA CYS A 161 -12.02 11.07 -14.99
C CYS A 161 -12.86 12.17 -15.66
N TYR A 162 -14.16 12.25 -15.39
CA TYR A 162 -15.11 13.22 -15.99
C TYR A 162 -14.95 13.39 -17.52
N GLY A 163 -14.66 12.30 -18.24
CA GLY A 163 -14.45 12.30 -19.70
C GLY A 163 -13.08 12.78 -20.16
N ARG A 164 -12.10 12.89 -19.25
CA ARG A 164 -10.70 13.26 -19.52
C ARG A 164 -9.73 12.30 -18.81
N PRO A 165 -9.66 11.02 -19.24
CA PRO A 165 -8.81 10.02 -18.60
C PRO A 165 -7.33 10.43 -18.56
N ASP A 166 -6.83 11.13 -19.58
CA ASP A 166 -5.40 11.49 -19.71
C ASP A 166 -4.95 12.61 -18.77
N LYS A 167 -5.88 13.26 -18.04
CA LYS A 167 -5.58 14.41 -17.16
C LYS A 167 -5.83 14.13 -15.69
N VAL A 168 -6.14 12.88 -15.34
CA VAL A 168 -6.44 12.49 -13.97
C VAL A 168 -5.55 11.35 -13.49
N LEU A 169 -5.47 11.20 -12.18
CA LEU A 169 -4.83 10.05 -11.54
C LEU A 169 -5.54 8.76 -11.99
N LYS A 170 -4.78 7.78 -12.47
CA LYS A 170 -5.33 6.47 -12.86
C LYS A 170 -5.74 5.64 -11.64
N ALA A 171 -6.67 4.70 -11.82
CA ALA A 171 -7.05 3.76 -10.78
C ALA A 171 -5.87 2.80 -10.46
N PHE A 172 -5.67 2.52 -9.17
CA PHE A 172 -4.62 1.65 -8.62
C PHE A 172 -3.21 1.94 -9.15
N ASN A 173 -2.88 3.23 -9.34
CA ASN A 173 -1.63 3.68 -9.94
C ASN A 173 -0.59 4.17 -8.92
N LEU A 174 -0.98 4.41 -7.66
CA LEU A 174 -0.04 4.90 -6.65
C LEU A 174 1.00 3.84 -6.27
N SER A 175 2.26 4.28 -6.23
CA SER A 175 3.38 3.51 -5.69
C SER A 175 3.74 3.97 -4.28
N TYR A 176 4.65 3.29 -3.59
CA TYR A 176 4.88 3.51 -2.15
C TYR A 176 6.35 3.56 -1.77
N LEU A 177 6.74 4.69 -1.18
CA LEU A 177 7.90 4.73 -0.30
C LEU A 177 7.56 4.02 1.01
N LYS A 178 6.34 4.20 1.56
CA LYS A 178 5.87 3.51 2.76
C LYS A 178 4.36 3.37 2.73
N GLY A 179 3.87 2.16 3.01
CA GLY A 179 2.44 1.89 3.08
C GLY A 179 1.95 0.77 2.18
N PHE A 180 2.79 0.20 1.30
CA PHE A 180 2.39 -0.87 0.38
C PHE A 180 1.69 -2.05 1.07
N GLY A 181 2.29 -2.61 2.13
CA GLY A 181 1.67 -3.70 2.89
C GLY A 181 0.35 -3.31 3.54
N ARG A 182 0.22 -2.05 4.01
CA ARG A 182 -1.02 -1.52 4.59
C ARG A 182 -2.12 -1.43 3.54
N SER A 183 -1.81 -0.82 2.40
CA SER A 183 -2.73 -0.62 1.27
C SER A 183 -3.19 -1.94 0.66
N THR A 184 -2.27 -2.85 0.37
CA THR A 184 -2.60 -4.15 -0.24
C THR A 184 -3.42 -5.03 0.68
N THR A 185 -3.12 -5.04 1.98
CA THR A 185 -3.94 -5.75 2.97
C THR A 185 -5.35 -5.18 3.02
N LEU A 186 -5.49 -3.85 3.03
CA LEU A 186 -6.81 -3.20 2.99
C LEU A 186 -7.58 -3.59 1.73
N LEU A 187 -6.97 -3.47 0.55
CA LEU A 187 -7.62 -3.79 -0.72
C LEU A 187 -8.06 -5.26 -0.78
N MET A 188 -7.26 -6.20 -0.26
CA MET A 188 -7.64 -7.59 -0.13
C MET A 188 -8.83 -7.77 0.81
N LEU A 189 -8.80 -7.13 1.99
CA LEU A 189 -9.91 -7.17 2.95
C LEU A 189 -11.21 -6.65 2.31
N LEU A 190 -11.15 -5.52 1.59
CA LEU A 190 -12.29 -4.94 0.89
C LEU A 190 -12.80 -5.86 -0.24
N HIS A 191 -11.90 -6.56 -0.94
CA HIS A 191 -12.29 -7.56 -1.92
C HIS A 191 -13.00 -8.76 -1.24
N CYS A 192 -12.50 -9.25 -0.11
CA CYS A 192 -13.15 -10.31 0.68
C CYS A 192 -14.54 -9.87 1.19
N VAL A 193 -14.70 -8.61 1.62
CA VAL A 193 -15.99 -8.01 2.00
C VAL A 193 -16.97 -8.06 0.84
N ARG A 194 -16.54 -7.61 -0.36
CA ARG A 194 -17.34 -7.65 -1.58
C ARG A 194 -17.81 -9.07 -1.92
N VAL A 195 -16.88 -10.04 -1.91
CA VAL A 195 -17.19 -11.44 -2.25
C VAL A 195 -18.13 -12.08 -1.23
N SER A 196 -17.99 -11.72 0.05
CA SER A 196 -18.82 -12.25 1.13
C SER A 196 -20.20 -11.58 1.22
N GLY A 197 -20.46 -10.52 0.44
CA GLY A 197 -21.71 -9.77 0.47
C GLY A 197 -21.95 -9.02 1.78
N VAL A 198 -20.89 -8.74 2.54
CA VAL A 198 -20.96 -8.03 3.82
C VAL A 198 -21.30 -6.57 3.57
N LYS A 199 -22.36 -6.08 4.22
CA LYS A 199 -22.76 -4.67 4.16
C LYS A 199 -21.93 -3.84 5.13
N LEU A 200 -20.83 -3.29 4.62
CA LEU A 200 -19.80 -2.70 5.47
C LEU A 200 -20.29 -1.49 6.27
N ALA A 201 -21.11 -0.62 5.67
CA ALA A 201 -21.68 0.56 6.34
C ALA A 201 -22.58 0.21 7.54
N GLU A 202 -23.27 -0.93 7.49
CA GLU A 202 -24.18 -1.39 8.56
C GLU A 202 -23.41 -2.19 9.63
N GLN A 203 -22.54 -3.12 9.21
CA GLN A 203 -21.94 -4.13 10.10
C GLN A 203 -20.57 -3.72 10.65
N LEU A 204 -19.82 -2.89 9.94
CA LEU A 204 -18.48 -2.42 10.30
C LEU A 204 -18.31 -0.91 9.99
N PRO A 205 -19.13 -0.04 10.60
CA PRO A 205 -19.19 1.39 10.27
C PRO A 205 -17.87 2.13 10.49
N HIS A 206 -17.05 1.71 11.46
CA HIS A 206 -15.72 2.29 11.71
C HIS A 206 -14.76 2.04 10.54
N LEU A 207 -14.71 0.81 10.04
CA LEU A 207 -13.91 0.48 8.87
C LEU A 207 -14.45 1.23 7.65
N HIS A 208 -15.78 1.24 7.45
CA HIS A 208 -16.40 1.97 6.34
C HIS A 208 -16.02 3.45 6.34
N GLY A 209 -16.22 4.14 7.47
CA GLY A 209 -15.90 5.56 7.61
C GLY A 209 -14.42 5.88 7.40
N SER A 210 -13.53 5.03 7.92
CA SER A 210 -12.07 5.22 7.77
C SER A 210 -11.56 5.08 6.34
N VAL A 211 -12.19 4.23 5.52
CA VAL A 211 -11.78 3.97 4.13
C VAL A 211 -12.21 5.09 3.18
N ARG A 212 -13.25 5.85 3.53
CA ARG A 212 -13.75 6.97 2.71
C ARG A 212 -12.73 8.09 2.54
N LYS A 213 -11.73 8.20 3.42
CA LYS A 213 -10.69 9.24 3.34
C LYS A 213 -9.32 8.59 3.53
N ILE A 214 -8.58 8.45 2.43
CA ILE A 214 -7.21 7.94 2.49
C ILE A 214 -6.25 9.12 2.46
N TYR A 215 -5.55 9.34 3.58
CA TYR A 215 -4.58 10.41 3.73
C TYR A 215 -3.17 9.93 3.32
N LEU A 216 -2.48 10.71 2.49
CA LEU A 216 -1.12 10.41 2.05
C LEU A 216 -0.28 11.65 1.76
N HIS A 217 1.03 11.50 1.79
CA HIS A 217 1.98 12.44 1.18
C HIS A 217 2.56 11.79 -0.07
N CYS A 218 2.59 12.54 -1.19
CA CYS A 218 3.33 12.13 -2.37
C CYS A 218 4.78 12.58 -2.21
N ILE A 219 5.71 11.65 -2.04
CA ILE A 219 7.12 11.97 -1.78
C ILE A 219 7.91 11.96 -3.08
N HIS A 220 8.69 13.02 -3.32
CA HIS A 220 9.62 13.05 -4.43
C HIS A 220 10.91 12.28 -4.10
N GLN A 221 11.39 11.47 -5.04
CA GLN A 221 12.70 10.79 -4.99
C GLN A 221 13.36 10.96 -6.36
N SER A 222 14.65 11.31 -6.39
CA SER A 222 15.32 11.59 -7.68
C SER A 222 15.63 10.31 -8.46
N SER A 223 15.71 9.16 -7.78
CA SER A 223 15.94 7.86 -8.39
C SER A 223 15.36 6.70 -7.57
N ARG A 224 15.22 5.53 -8.20
CA ARG A 224 14.81 4.28 -7.52
C ARG A 224 15.81 3.86 -6.44
N VAL A 225 17.10 4.14 -6.65
CA VAL A 225 18.15 3.88 -5.64
C VAL A 225 17.95 4.75 -4.41
N GLU A 226 17.70 6.05 -4.59
CA GLU A 226 17.39 6.95 -3.48
C GLU A 226 16.11 6.57 -2.75
N GLU A 227 15.07 6.17 -3.48
CA GLU A 227 13.84 5.63 -2.87
C GLU A 227 14.14 4.46 -1.93
N ALA A 228 14.94 3.48 -2.37
CA ALA A 228 15.31 2.34 -1.55
C ALA A 228 16.13 2.75 -0.32
N LEU A 229 17.10 3.66 -0.47
CA LEU A 229 17.91 4.17 0.65
C LEU A 229 17.08 4.97 1.65
N ALA A 230 16.21 5.87 1.17
CA ALA A 230 15.28 6.65 1.99
C ALA A 230 14.34 5.72 2.76
N ASN A 231 13.82 4.69 2.10
CA ASN A 231 12.98 3.69 2.73
C ASN A 231 13.70 2.93 3.87
N MET A 232 14.92 2.47 3.62
CA MET A 232 15.73 1.79 4.64
C MET A 232 16.03 2.72 5.82
N LYS A 233 16.33 3.99 5.55
CA LYS A 233 16.57 5.03 6.56
C LYS A 233 15.33 5.29 7.43
N ILE A 234 14.14 5.43 6.83
CA ILE A 234 12.86 5.61 7.54
C ILE A 234 12.56 4.41 8.45
N SER A 235 12.94 3.22 8.01
CA SER A 235 12.74 1.97 8.75
C SER A 235 13.73 1.83 9.93
N ALA A 236 14.93 2.40 9.83
CA ALA A 236 15.95 2.35 10.88
C ALA A 236 15.78 3.41 12.00
N ARG A 237 14.98 4.47 11.78
CA ARG A 237 14.89 5.65 12.66
C ARG A 237 14.04 5.50 13.93
N HIS A 238 13.21 4.46 14.10
CA HIS A 238 12.29 4.35 15.26
C HIS A 238 12.29 2.93 15.85
N SER A 239 12.23 2.78 17.18
CA SER A 239 12.35 1.46 17.85
C SER A 239 11.18 0.50 17.60
N ILE A 240 10.00 1.01 17.25
CA ILE A 240 8.84 0.18 16.85
C ILE A 240 9.02 -0.35 15.42
N ARG A 241 9.93 0.23 14.63
CA ARG A 241 10.18 -0.13 13.24
C ARG A 241 11.35 -1.10 13.19
N THR A 242 11.12 -2.30 12.68
CA THR A 242 12.19 -3.25 12.41
C THR A 242 13.02 -2.77 11.23
N ALA A 243 14.33 -2.61 11.46
CA ALA A 243 15.27 -2.37 10.37
C ALA A 243 15.19 -3.51 9.35
N HIS A 244 15.56 -3.23 8.10
CA HIS A 244 15.54 -4.25 7.06
C HIS A 244 16.43 -5.41 7.48
N ASN A 245 15.93 -6.65 7.36
CA ASN A 245 16.76 -7.84 7.49
C ASN A 245 17.51 -8.14 6.18
N THR A 246 18.42 -9.11 6.21
CA THR A 246 19.27 -9.45 5.04
C THR A 246 18.45 -9.87 3.83
N VAL A 247 17.40 -10.69 4.02
CA VAL A 247 16.55 -11.16 2.92
C VAL A 247 15.79 -9.99 2.27
N GLN A 248 15.25 -9.08 3.08
CA GLN A 248 14.62 -7.85 2.59
C GLN A 248 15.62 -6.97 1.83
N SER A 249 16.84 -6.80 2.34
CA SER A 249 17.90 -6.05 1.65
C SER A 249 18.25 -6.66 0.30
N VAL A 250 18.44 -7.99 0.22
CA VAL A 250 18.73 -8.67 -1.04
C VAL A 250 17.58 -8.49 -2.04
N PHE A 251 16.33 -8.61 -1.58
CA PHE A 251 15.17 -8.43 -2.46
C PHE A 251 15.08 -7.01 -3.04
N VAL A 252 15.25 -6.00 -2.18
CA VAL A 252 15.27 -4.59 -2.62
C VAL A 252 16.36 -4.38 -3.66
N ILE A 253 17.57 -4.88 -3.41
CA ILE A 253 18.69 -4.76 -4.34
C ILE A 253 18.42 -5.51 -5.65
N ARG A 254 17.88 -6.72 -5.62
CA ARG A 254 17.52 -7.49 -6.81
C ARG A 254 16.47 -6.75 -7.65
N ASN A 255 15.47 -6.14 -7.01
CA ASN A 255 14.51 -5.28 -7.69
C ASN A 255 15.16 -4.04 -8.29
N LEU A 256 16.07 -3.38 -7.57
CA LEU A 256 16.84 -2.26 -8.12
C LEU A 256 17.68 -2.68 -9.33
N MET A 257 18.27 -3.87 -9.32
CA MET A 257 19.02 -4.39 -10.45
C MET A 257 18.12 -4.71 -11.66
N ARG A 258 16.89 -5.16 -11.41
CA ARG A 258 15.93 -5.52 -12.45
C ARG A 258 15.24 -4.31 -13.08
N VAL A 259 14.72 -3.39 -12.26
CA VAL A 259 13.84 -2.29 -12.68
C VAL A 259 14.33 -0.90 -12.24
N GLY A 260 15.35 -0.82 -11.40
CA GLY A 260 15.84 0.44 -10.81
C GLY A 260 17.15 0.96 -11.41
N GLY A 261 17.72 0.28 -12.42
CA GLY A 261 18.95 0.70 -13.10
C GLY A 261 20.24 0.47 -12.30
N LEU A 262 20.20 -0.27 -11.19
CA LEU A 262 21.40 -0.58 -10.40
C LEU A 262 22.23 -1.67 -11.09
N GLN A 263 23.46 -1.37 -11.49
CA GLN A 263 24.30 -2.38 -12.15
C GLN A 263 25.07 -3.29 -11.17
N ASP A 264 25.44 -2.75 -10.00
CA ASP A 264 26.26 -3.47 -9.03
C ASP A 264 25.70 -3.28 -7.62
N TRP A 265 25.36 -4.40 -6.97
CA TRP A 265 24.88 -4.42 -5.58
C TRP A 265 25.91 -3.85 -4.59
N SER A 266 27.20 -3.92 -4.90
CA SER A 266 28.27 -3.40 -4.03
C SER A 266 28.21 -1.87 -3.89
N LEU A 267 27.74 -1.16 -4.91
CA LEU A 267 27.57 0.29 -4.88
C LEU A 267 26.47 0.68 -3.89
N PHE A 268 25.34 -0.04 -3.92
CA PHE A 268 24.24 0.16 -2.99
C PHE A 268 24.69 -0.06 -1.53
N VAL A 269 25.42 -1.16 -1.27
CA VAL A 269 25.94 -1.46 0.07
C VAL A 269 26.90 -0.38 0.56
N ARG A 270 27.79 0.13 -0.31
CA ARG A 270 28.69 1.24 0.03
C ARG A 270 27.93 2.52 0.39
N GLN A 271 26.93 2.90 -0.40
CA GLN A 271 26.10 4.08 -0.13
C GLN A 271 25.27 3.93 1.15
N TRP A 272 24.67 2.76 1.38
CA TRP A 272 23.94 2.50 2.62
C TRP A 272 24.86 2.56 3.84
N ASN A 273 26.04 1.94 3.77
CA ASN A 273 26.97 1.91 4.91
C ASN A 273 27.54 3.30 5.23
N SER A 274 27.70 4.19 4.24
CA SER A 274 28.18 5.55 4.48
C SER A 274 27.16 6.45 5.17
N MET A 275 25.86 6.17 5.02
CA MET A 275 24.76 6.97 5.58
C MET A 275 24.07 6.37 6.81
N SER A 276 24.41 5.14 7.19
CA SER A 276 23.79 4.41 8.32
C SER A 276 24.72 4.29 9.52
N ALA A 277 24.13 4.17 10.72
CA ALA A 277 24.89 3.89 11.93
C ALA A 277 25.49 2.47 11.89
N LYS A 278 26.61 2.26 12.59
CA LYS A 278 27.36 0.98 12.59
C LYS A 278 26.49 -0.26 12.84
N SER A 279 25.48 -0.16 13.70
CA SER A 279 24.56 -1.26 14.02
C SER A 279 23.66 -1.70 12.84
N PHE A 280 23.45 -0.82 11.84
CA PHE A 280 22.60 -1.09 10.68
C PHE A 280 23.39 -1.36 9.40
N GLN A 281 24.73 -1.28 9.46
CA GLN A 281 25.59 -1.50 8.31
C GLN A 281 25.52 -2.97 7.85
N ILE A 282 25.58 -3.15 6.53
CA ILE A 282 25.73 -4.44 5.89
C ILE A 282 27.24 -4.74 5.86
N ALA A 283 27.73 -5.35 6.94
CA ALA A 283 29.14 -5.70 7.12
C ALA A 283 29.29 -7.10 7.74
N GLY A 284 30.51 -7.66 7.69
CA GLY A 284 30.82 -8.96 8.30
C GLY A 284 29.94 -10.10 7.78
N ARG A 285 29.35 -10.87 8.70
CA ARG A 285 28.48 -12.02 8.34
C ARG A 285 27.27 -11.61 7.54
N ARG A 286 26.67 -10.45 7.82
CA ARG A 286 25.54 -9.91 7.07
C ARG A 286 25.88 -9.64 5.60
N HIS A 287 27.08 -9.13 5.35
CA HIS A 287 27.59 -8.93 3.99
C HIS A 287 27.85 -10.27 3.28
N THR A 288 28.40 -11.26 3.99
CA THR A 288 28.61 -12.61 3.45
C THR A 288 27.29 -13.28 3.08
N ALA A 289 26.30 -13.25 3.97
CA ALA A 289 24.96 -13.79 3.71
C ALA A 289 24.30 -13.09 2.50
N LEU A 290 24.38 -11.75 2.44
CA LEU A 290 23.86 -10.97 1.31
C LEU A 290 24.48 -11.41 -0.01
N LYS A 291 25.82 -11.56 -0.06
CA LYS A 291 26.52 -12.00 -1.27
C LYS A 291 26.07 -13.39 -1.73
N LEU A 292 25.96 -14.33 -0.79
CA LEU A 292 25.63 -15.73 -1.11
C LEU A 292 24.16 -15.90 -1.51
N LEU A 293 23.25 -15.07 -0.99
CA LEU A 293 21.82 -15.11 -1.35
C LEU A 293 21.52 -14.69 -2.79
N PHE A 294 22.47 -14.10 -3.53
CA PHE A 294 22.29 -13.84 -4.96
C PHE A 294 22.41 -15.11 -5.85
N GLU A 295 22.81 -16.26 -5.30
CA GLU A 295 23.03 -17.52 -6.05
C GLU A 295 21.76 -18.40 -6.17
N ASP A 296 20.62 -17.83 -6.57
CA ASP A 296 19.35 -18.53 -6.95
C ASP A 296 18.51 -19.24 -5.88
N VAL A 297 18.80 -19.04 -4.58
CA VAL A 297 18.00 -19.60 -3.45
C VAL A 297 17.15 -18.60 -2.69
N LEU A 298 17.25 -17.33 -3.07
CA LEU A 298 16.51 -16.25 -2.43
C LEU A 298 15.00 -16.49 -2.43
N ASP A 299 14.44 -17.01 -3.52
CA ASP A 299 12.98 -17.10 -3.68
C ASP A 299 12.34 -18.10 -2.71
N ALA A 300 12.99 -19.26 -2.49
CA ALA A 300 12.53 -20.24 -1.50
C ALA A 300 12.64 -19.70 -0.06
N ILE A 301 13.74 -19.02 0.26
CA ILE A 301 13.97 -18.41 1.58
C ILE A 301 12.97 -17.27 1.82
N LEU A 302 12.77 -16.42 0.82
CA LEU A 302 11.86 -15.28 0.86
C LEU A 302 10.40 -15.72 1.00
N LYS A 303 9.97 -16.75 0.25
CA LYS A 303 8.63 -17.33 0.40
C LYS A 303 8.38 -17.78 1.84
N HIS A 304 9.35 -18.43 2.46
CA HIS A 304 9.23 -18.85 3.86
C HIS A 304 9.17 -17.66 4.82
N VAL A 305 10.04 -16.65 4.65
CA VAL A 305 10.01 -15.41 5.46
C VAL A 305 8.67 -14.66 5.29
N GLN A 306 8.07 -14.69 4.11
CA GLN A 306 6.73 -14.12 3.88
C GLN A 306 5.63 -14.93 4.56
N THR A 307 5.78 -16.24 4.66
CA THR A 307 4.76 -17.12 5.25
C THR A 307 4.74 -17.03 6.78
N VAL A 308 5.91 -17.02 7.43
CA VAL A 308 6.01 -17.10 8.90
C VAL A 308 6.69 -15.89 9.55
N SER A 309 6.91 -14.80 8.81
CA SER A 309 7.72 -13.64 9.22
C SER A 309 9.21 -13.93 9.43
N TRP A 310 10.03 -12.87 9.54
CA TRP A 310 11.46 -13.02 9.79
C TRP A 310 11.76 -13.60 11.17
N ASP A 311 11.01 -13.26 12.20
CA ASP A 311 11.33 -13.66 13.57
C ASP A 311 11.07 -15.14 13.81
N LEU A 312 10.06 -15.71 13.14
CA LEU A 312 9.71 -17.13 13.27
C LEU A 312 10.27 -17.99 12.14
N CYS A 313 10.94 -17.44 11.13
CA CYS A 313 11.53 -18.25 10.06
C CYS A 313 12.69 -19.14 10.55
N ALA A 314 13.11 -20.10 9.71
CA ALA A 314 14.23 -20.98 10.01
C ALA A 314 15.59 -20.27 10.04
N TRP A 315 15.69 -19.06 9.47
CA TRP A 315 16.95 -18.44 9.07
C TRP A 315 17.37 -17.25 9.93
N SER A 316 18.67 -17.19 10.21
CA SER A 316 19.41 -16.07 10.79
C SER A 316 20.50 -15.58 9.84
N ASP A 317 20.98 -14.35 10.02
CA ASP A 317 22.11 -13.81 9.25
C ASP A 317 23.35 -14.72 9.36
N ASP A 318 23.56 -15.33 10.53
CA ASP A 318 24.66 -16.27 10.77
C ASP A 318 24.52 -17.55 9.96
N SER A 319 23.33 -18.16 9.99
CA SER A 319 23.05 -19.40 9.25
C SER A 319 23.18 -19.22 7.74
N LEU A 320 22.73 -18.07 7.22
CA LEU A 320 22.80 -17.72 5.80
C LEU A 320 24.22 -17.35 5.35
N ALA A 321 25.12 -17.03 6.28
CA ALA A 321 26.52 -16.78 5.97
C ALA A 321 27.36 -18.08 5.84
N SER A 322 26.80 -19.25 6.13
CA SER A 322 27.54 -20.51 6.03
C SER A 322 27.78 -20.91 4.59
N LYS A 323 29.06 -20.90 4.17
CA LYS A 323 29.48 -21.36 2.84
C LYS A 323 29.15 -22.83 2.57
N LYS A 324 28.96 -23.64 3.63
CA LYS A 324 28.65 -25.07 3.49
C LYS A 324 27.21 -25.35 3.06
N LEU A 325 26.34 -24.34 3.08
CA LEU A 325 24.98 -24.42 2.52
C LEU A 325 24.98 -24.34 0.98
N TYR A 326 25.90 -23.55 0.41
CA TYR A 326 25.88 -23.17 -1.00
C TYR A 326 26.58 -24.20 -1.89
N PRO A 327 26.31 -24.22 -3.22
CA PRO A 327 26.87 -25.20 -4.14
C PRO A 327 28.40 -25.17 -4.19
N ASN A 328 29.01 -26.27 -4.63
CA ASN A 328 30.45 -26.48 -4.76
C ASN A 328 31.25 -26.61 -3.45
N TRP A 329 30.60 -26.56 -2.29
CA TRP A 329 31.24 -26.97 -1.05
C TRP A 329 31.40 -28.49 -1.01
N SER A 330 32.54 -28.97 -0.52
CA SER A 330 32.79 -30.41 -0.33
C SER A 330 33.10 -30.68 1.13
N PHE A 331 32.27 -31.49 1.78
CA PHE A 331 32.52 -31.88 3.17
C PHE A 331 33.68 -32.88 3.25
N PRO A 332 34.48 -32.84 4.34
CA PRO A 332 35.59 -33.77 4.51
C PRO A 332 35.15 -35.25 4.44
N ALA A 333 35.70 -35.98 3.48
CA ALA A 333 35.48 -37.41 3.26
C ALA A 333 36.65 -38.02 2.48
N LYS A 334 36.76 -39.36 2.52
CA LYS A 334 37.76 -40.14 1.79
C LYS A 334 37.08 -41.07 0.79
N GLY A 335 37.77 -41.37 -0.32
CA GLY A 335 37.30 -42.33 -1.33
C GLY A 335 35.96 -41.93 -1.97
N GLN A 336 35.07 -42.92 -2.15
CA GLN A 336 33.77 -42.73 -2.79
C GLN A 336 32.85 -41.72 -2.06
N TRP A 337 33.07 -41.49 -0.77
CA TRP A 337 32.31 -40.51 0.00
C TRP A 337 32.60 -39.05 -0.38
N GLN A 338 33.73 -38.78 -1.04
CA GLN A 338 34.09 -37.42 -1.43
C GLN A 338 33.14 -36.83 -2.48
N SER A 339 32.69 -37.64 -3.45
CA SER A 339 31.68 -37.21 -4.43
C SER A 339 30.27 -37.13 -3.82
N ARG A 340 29.94 -38.04 -2.89
CA ARG A 340 28.63 -38.11 -2.23
C ARG A 340 28.36 -36.94 -1.28
N LEU A 341 29.40 -36.25 -0.79
CA LEU A 341 29.26 -35.13 0.15
C LEU A 341 29.62 -33.77 -0.46
N ARG A 342 29.38 -33.60 -1.75
CA ARG A 342 29.51 -32.30 -2.43
C ARG A 342 28.16 -31.62 -2.57
N THR A 343 28.06 -30.36 -2.17
CA THR A 343 26.83 -29.58 -2.35
C THR A 343 26.61 -29.20 -3.81
N THR A 344 25.37 -29.37 -4.25
CA THR A 344 24.81 -28.97 -5.53
C THR A 344 23.60 -28.07 -5.30
N GLU A 345 23.13 -27.36 -6.32
CA GLU A 345 21.88 -26.58 -6.26
C GLU A 345 20.68 -27.40 -5.77
N LYS A 346 20.58 -28.66 -6.21
CA LYS A 346 19.50 -29.57 -5.81
C LYS A 346 19.62 -29.99 -4.35
N SER A 347 20.82 -30.32 -3.86
CA SER A 347 21.03 -30.62 -2.44
C SER A 347 20.82 -29.40 -1.54
N MET A 348 21.17 -28.20 -2.02
CA MET A 348 20.92 -26.95 -1.30
C MET A 348 19.40 -26.70 -1.18
N SER A 349 18.65 -26.91 -2.26
CA SER A 349 17.18 -26.83 -2.24
C SER A 349 16.57 -27.82 -1.23
N LEU A 350 17.04 -29.07 -1.20
CA LEU A 350 16.62 -30.07 -0.20
C LEU A 350 16.92 -29.64 1.23
N CYS A 351 18.12 -29.09 1.48
CA CYS A 351 18.52 -28.56 2.79
C CYS A 351 17.57 -27.44 3.24
N ILE A 352 17.27 -26.50 2.33
CA ILE A 352 16.37 -25.37 2.60
C ILE A 352 14.97 -25.86 2.93
N SER A 353 14.39 -26.74 2.11
CA SER A 353 13.05 -27.30 2.35
C SER A 353 13.00 -28.05 3.68
N HIS A 354 14.01 -28.89 3.97
CA HIS A 354 14.11 -29.62 5.24
C HIS A 354 14.08 -28.68 6.45
N LEU A 355 14.91 -27.64 6.45
CA LEU A 355 14.98 -26.68 7.56
C LEU A 355 13.68 -25.87 7.70
N GLN A 356 13.10 -25.43 6.59
CA GLN A 356 11.85 -24.66 6.58
C GLN A 356 10.66 -25.50 7.08
N ASN A 357 10.51 -26.74 6.59
CA ASN A 357 9.41 -27.61 6.98
C ASN A 357 9.55 -28.08 8.44
N SER A 358 10.77 -28.45 8.86
CA SER A 358 11.08 -28.73 10.27
C SER A 358 10.71 -27.56 11.17
N ARG A 359 10.98 -26.33 10.72
CA ARG A 359 10.65 -25.12 11.47
C ARG A 359 9.14 -24.94 11.61
N VAL A 360 8.39 -25.07 10.51
CA VAL A 360 6.92 -24.94 10.49
C VAL A 360 6.27 -25.98 11.40
N GLN A 361 6.73 -27.23 11.38
CA GLN A 361 6.22 -28.29 12.25
C GLN A 361 6.46 -27.95 13.73
N LYS A 362 7.70 -27.56 14.09
CA LYS A 362 8.04 -27.24 15.49
C LYS A 362 7.33 -25.98 16.00
N LEU A 363 7.00 -25.03 15.12
CA LEU A 363 6.20 -23.85 15.48
C LEU A 363 4.79 -24.19 15.96
N LYS A 364 4.24 -25.35 15.57
CA LYS A 364 2.93 -25.83 16.06
C LYS A 364 2.97 -26.26 17.53
N VAL A 365 4.14 -26.63 18.04
CA VAL A 365 4.33 -27.20 19.38
C VAL A 365 4.94 -26.17 20.35
N GLY A 366 5.63 -25.15 19.83
CA GLY A 366 6.19 -24.06 20.64
C GLY A 366 6.95 -23.04 19.81
N GLN A 367 7.75 -22.19 20.45
CA GLN A 367 8.63 -21.23 19.76
C GLN A 367 10.10 -21.71 19.80
N PRO A 368 10.51 -22.62 18.91
CA PRO A 368 11.89 -23.09 18.86
C PRO A 368 12.87 -21.97 18.50
N LYS A 369 14.16 -22.15 18.83
CA LYS A 369 15.24 -21.28 18.33
C LYS A 369 15.46 -21.49 16.83
N LYS A 370 15.85 -20.43 16.12
CA LYS A 370 16.22 -20.50 14.69
C LYS A 370 17.38 -21.47 14.49
N ALA A 371 17.54 -21.99 13.27
CA ALA A 371 18.68 -22.86 12.98
C ALA A 371 19.98 -22.08 13.18
N ASP A 372 20.86 -22.63 14.01
CA ASP A 372 22.22 -22.14 14.14
C ASP A 372 23.11 -22.65 13.00
N VAL A 373 24.35 -22.17 12.96
CA VAL A 373 25.28 -22.53 11.88
C VAL A 373 25.55 -24.04 11.88
N ASP A 374 25.76 -24.65 13.03
CA ASP A 374 26.08 -26.07 13.15
C ASP A 374 24.93 -26.95 12.65
N GLN A 375 23.68 -26.58 12.98
CA GLN A 375 22.49 -27.25 12.49
C GLN A 375 22.38 -27.15 10.96
N VAL A 376 22.60 -25.96 10.39
CA VAL A 376 22.56 -25.77 8.92
C VAL A 376 23.65 -26.58 8.24
N GLU A 377 24.85 -26.62 8.79
CA GLU A 377 25.96 -27.40 8.23
C GLU A 377 25.69 -28.92 8.28
N ALA A 378 25.13 -29.40 9.39
CA ALA A 378 24.76 -30.81 9.55
C ALA A 378 23.63 -31.23 8.61
N VAL A 379 22.59 -30.40 8.43
CA VAL A 379 21.53 -30.66 7.45
C VAL A 379 22.05 -30.56 6.02
N SER A 380 22.93 -29.60 5.72
CA SER A 380 23.52 -29.47 4.39
C SER A 380 24.34 -30.71 4.00
N MET A 381 25.14 -31.27 4.92
CA MET A 381 25.86 -32.51 4.69
C MET A 381 24.92 -33.69 4.41
N ARG A 382 23.82 -33.81 5.16
CA ARG A 382 22.77 -34.82 4.93
C ARG A 382 22.07 -34.64 3.60
N ALA A 383 21.76 -33.40 3.22
CA ALA A 383 21.10 -33.11 1.96
C ALA A 383 21.99 -33.42 0.75
N ALA A 384 23.30 -33.16 0.86
CA ALA A 384 24.29 -33.57 -0.15
C ALA A 384 24.30 -35.09 -0.33
N ALA A 385 24.39 -35.83 0.78
CA ALA A 385 24.33 -37.29 0.77
C ALA A 385 23.00 -37.80 0.17
N CYS A 386 21.87 -37.24 0.61
CA CYS A 386 20.53 -37.59 0.12
C CYS A 386 20.46 -37.48 -1.41
N TRP A 387 20.88 -36.34 -1.96
CA TRP A 387 20.87 -36.11 -3.40
C TRP A 387 21.74 -37.12 -4.16
N HIS A 388 23.02 -37.23 -3.79
CA HIS A 388 23.97 -38.06 -4.56
C HIS A 388 23.67 -39.56 -4.44
N LEU A 389 23.20 -40.04 -3.29
CA LEU A 389 22.81 -41.43 -3.12
C LEU A 389 21.57 -41.79 -3.95
N GLY A 390 20.61 -40.88 -4.06
CA GLY A 390 19.46 -41.06 -4.95
C GLY A 390 19.86 -41.07 -6.43
N GLN A 391 20.80 -40.20 -6.84
CA GLN A 391 21.34 -40.22 -8.21
C GLN A 391 22.12 -41.51 -8.51
N GLU A 392 22.92 -42.00 -7.54
CA GLU A 392 23.64 -43.27 -7.66
C GLU A 392 22.67 -44.46 -7.78
N LEU A 393 21.50 -44.41 -7.13
CA LEU A 393 20.48 -45.44 -7.32
C LEU A 393 19.90 -45.40 -8.74
N LEU A 394 19.61 -44.21 -9.29
CA LEU A 394 19.07 -44.08 -10.66
C LEU A 394 20.03 -44.57 -11.74
N THR A 395 21.35 -44.48 -11.51
CA THR A 395 22.36 -44.98 -12.45
C THR A 395 22.59 -46.48 -12.32
N THR A 396 22.29 -47.08 -11.16
CA THR A 396 22.54 -48.50 -10.87
C THR A 396 21.30 -49.39 -11.02
N VAL A 397 20.10 -48.83 -10.85
CA VAL A 397 18.82 -49.54 -10.88
C VAL A 397 17.80 -48.71 -11.67
N PRO A 398 16.98 -49.30 -12.56
CA PRO A 398 15.97 -48.57 -13.33
C PRO A 398 14.74 -48.18 -12.47
N VAL A 399 14.95 -47.37 -11.43
CA VAL A 399 13.90 -46.89 -10.54
C VAL A 399 13.12 -45.76 -11.20
N CYS A 400 11.80 -45.78 -11.05
CA CYS A 400 10.97 -44.66 -11.46
C CYS A 400 11.39 -43.39 -10.68
N ALA A 401 11.87 -42.38 -11.40
CA ALA A 401 12.34 -41.13 -10.80
C ALA A 401 11.27 -40.41 -9.96
N ALA A 402 9.98 -40.57 -10.31
CA ALA A 402 8.88 -40.02 -9.54
C ALA A 402 8.73 -40.69 -8.16
N LYS A 403 8.81 -42.03 -8.10
CA LYS A 403 8.79 -42.79 -6.84
C LYS A 403 9.99 -42.48 -5.96
N LEU A 404 11.18 -42.35 -6.55
CA LEU A 404 12.38 -41.93 -5.82
C LEU A 404 12.17 -40.54 -5.22
N LYS A 405 11.63 -39.60 -5.98
CA LYS A 405 11.36 -38.26 -5.49
C LYS A 405 10.44 -38.28 -4.27
N GLU A 406 9.30 -38.95 -4.37
CA GLU A 406 8.30 -39.02 -3.29
C GLU A 406 8.85 -39.67 -2.02
N ASN A 407 9.44 -40.87 -2.15
CA ASN A 407 9.81 -41.68 -0.99
C ASN A 407 11.16 -41.32 -0.39
N TRP A 408 12.06 -40.69 -1.15
CA TRP A 408 13.41 -40.35 -0.70
C TRP A 408 13.58 -38.83 -0.53
N TYR A 409 13.46 -38.07 -1.61
CA TYR A 409 13.75 -36.63 -1.58
C TYR A 409 12.69 -35.84 -0.81
N ASP A 410 11.40 -36.07 -1.08
CA ASP A 410 10.31 -35.34 -0.44
C ASP A 410 10.17 -35.77 1.04
N ASN A 411 10.41 -37.06 1.36
CA ASN A 411 10.49 -37.53 2.75
C ASN A 411 11.58 -36.80 3.55
N PHE A 412 12.79 -36.65 2.99
CA PHE A 412 13.84 -35.86 3.62
C PHE A 412 13.46 -34.38 3.70
N ALA A 413 12.91 -33.80 2.63
CA ALA A 413 12.54 -32.39 2.57
C ALA A 413 11.42 -32.01 3.56
N ASN A 414 10.58 -32.96 3.98
CA ASN A 414 9.53 -32.73 4.97
C ASN A 414 10.05 -32.49 6.40
N GLY A 415 11.35 -32.63 6.64
CA GLY A 415 12.01 -32.24 7.91
C GLY A 415 12.08 -33.36 8.94
N GLU A 416 11.01 -34.15 9.07
CA GLU A 416 10.94 -35.30 9.98
C GLU A 416 10.54 -36.55 9.17
N GLY A 417 11.35 -37.60 9.26
CA GLY A 417 11.13 -38.83 8.50
C GLY A 417 12.26 -39.85 8.63
N PRO A 418 12.01 -41.13 8.32
CA PRO A 418 12.97 -42.22 8.45
C PRO A 418 14.23 -42.00 7.61
N VAL A 419 14.12 -41.31 6.47
CA VAL A 419 15.26 -40.99 5.59
C VAL A 419 16.31 -40.15 6.31
N ASN A 420 15.90 -39.23 7.17
CA ASN A 420 16.83 -38.38 7.90
C ASN A 420 17.68 -39.18 8.91
N ASP A 421 17.05 -40.14 9.60
CA ASP A 421 17.72 -40.99 10.58
C ASP A 421 18.62 -42.04 9.90
N GLU A 422 18.15 -42.62 8.78
CA GLU A 422 18.95 -43.51 7.94
C GLU A 422 20.21 -42.80 7.41
N LEU A 423 20.07 -41.58 6.90
CA LEU A 423 21.21 -40.77 6.46
C LEU A 423 22.17 -40.44 7.60
N GLN A 424 21.65 -40.13 8.79
CA GLN A 424 22.48 -39.85 9.95
C GLN A 424 23.30 -41.08 10.38
N ALA A 425 22.68 -42.27 10.41
CA ALA A 425 23.36 -43.51 10.73
C ALA A 425 24.49 -43.83 9.73
N VAL A 426 24.21 -43.67 8.43
CA VAL A 426 25.17 -43.93 7.36
C VAL A 426 26.35 -42.94 7.39
N LEU A 427 26.09 -41.67 7.70
CA LEU A 427 27.11 -40.63 7.78
C LEU A 427 28.02 -40.72 9.02
N LEU A 428 27.61 -41.46 10.05
CA LEU A 428 28.47 -41.73 11.20
C LEU A 428 29.57 -42.76 10.87
N ASP A 429 29.23 -43.79 10.10
CA ASP A 429 30.13 -44.91 9.79
C ASP A 429 30.98 -44.64 8.53
N LYS A 430 30.38 -44.03 7.49
CA LYS A 430 31.03 -43.75 6.18
C LYS A 430 31.88 -44.92 5.68
N ARG A 431 31.32 -46.14 5.72
CA ARG A 431 32.00 -47.38 5.32
C ARG A 431 32.59 -47.26 3.92
N ALA A 432 33.81 -47.77 3.74
CA ALA A 432 34.47 -47.79 2.43
C ALA A 432 33.77 -48.74 1.43
N SER A 433 33.12 -49.79 1.92
CA SER A 433 32.40 -50.80 1.13
C SER A 433 30.89 -50.53 1.01
N PHE A 434 30.47 -49.27 1.11
CA PHE A 434 29.06 -48.89 1.16
C PHE A 434 28.33 -49.14 -0.17
N ASN A 435 27.18 -49.81 -0.10
CA ASN A 435 26.30 -50.11 -1.23
C ASN A 435 24.92 -49.48 -1.05
N VAL A 436 24.55 -48.58 -1.96
CA VAL A 436 23.28 -47.83 -1.93
C VAL A 436 22.06 -48.75 -1.91
N ARG A 437 22.12 -49.92 -2.55
CA ARG A 437 20.99 -50.84 -2.69
C ARG A 437 20.70 -51.63 -1.41
N THR A 438 21.70 -51.88 -0.57
CA THR A 438 21.57 -52.76 0.60
C THR A 438 21.67 -52.03 1.92
N ASP A 439 22.40 -50.92 1.97
CA ASP A 439 22.80 -50.31 3.23
C ASP A 439 21.84 -49.19 3.66
N ILE A 440 20.86 -48.84 2.82
CA ILE A 440 19.79 -47.89 3.11
C ILE A 440 18.43 -48.59 2.94
N PRO A 441 17.68 -48.83 4.02
CA PRO A 441 16.42 -49.57 3.98
C PRO A 441 15.38 -48.97 3.01
N THR A 442 15.25 -47.63 2.96
CA THR A 442 14.29 -46.98 2.07
C THR A 442 14.62 -47.21 0.58
N LEU A 443 15.90 -47.10 0.21
CA LEU A 443 16.36 -47.29 -1.17
C LEU A 443 16.35 -48.76 -1.57
N GLN A 444 16.64 -49.67 -0.64
CA GLN A 444 16.48 -51.11 -0.84
C GLN A 444 15.04 -51.46 -1.22
N ARG A 445 14.07 -50.94 -0.46
CA ARG A 445 12.63 -51.18 -0.69
C ARG A 445 12.20 -50.70 -2.09
N LEU A 446 12.67 -49.53 -2.51
CA LEU A 446 12.41 -48.98 -3.86
C LEU A 446 13.02 -49.82 -4.98
N ALA A 447 14.23 -50.35 -4.78
CA ALA A 447 14.87 -51.25 -5.73
C ALA A 447 14.13 -52.59 -5.83
N ASP A 448 13.62 -53.10 -4.70
CA ASP A 448 12.93 -54.38 -4.63
C ASP A 448 11.51 -54.31 -5.23
N GLU A 449 10.78 -53.20 -5.07
CA GLU A 449 9.44 -52.99 -5.65
C GLU A 449 9.39 -53.15 -7.18
N LEU A 450 10.47 -52.80 -7.89
CA LEU A 450 10.56 -52.96 -9.35
C LEU A 450 10.65 -54.42 -9.79
N SER A 451 11.12 -55.30 -8.91
CA SER A 451 11.12 -56.74 -9.14
C SER A 451 9.70 -57.29 -9.27
N PHE A 452 8.68 -56.53 -8.83
CA PHE A 452 7.28 -56.93 -8.76
C PHE A 452 6.35 -56.15 -9.69
N SER A 453 6.80 -55.08 -10.38
CA SER A 453 5.97 -54.30 -11.30
C SER A 453 6.37 -54.50 -12.77
N LYS A 454 5.68 -55.40 -13.48
CA LYS A 454 5.66 -55.40 -14.95
C LYS A 454 4.73 -54.28 -15.46
N PRO A 455 5.10 -53.48 -16.47
CA PRO A 455 4.11 -52.66 -17.18
C PRO A 455 3.49 -53.47 -18.33
N VAL A 456 2.16 -53.55 -18.34
CA VAL A 456 1.37 -53.91 -19.53
C VAL A 456 1.17 -52.61 -20.31
N GLY A 457 1.78 -52.50 -21.50
CA GLY A 457 1.55 -51.36 -22.38
C GLY A 457 0.12 -51.38 -22.90
N ALA A 458 -0.60 -50.27 -22.75
CA ALA A 458 -1.84 -50.04 -23.45
C ALA A 458 -1.56 -49.81 -24.94
N THR A 459 -2.46 -50.27 -25.81
CA THR A 459 -2.33 -50.17 -27.26
C THR A 459 -2.55 -48.74 -27.75
N PRO A 460 -1.67 -48.17 -28.60
CA PRO A 460 -1.68 -46.76 -29.04
C PRO A 460 -2.96 -46.30 -29.77
N GLU A 461 -3.73 -47.23 -30.32
CA GLU A 461 -4.88 -46.94 -31.18
C GLU A 461 -6.12 -46.48 -30.39
N ALA A 462 -6.27 -46.91 -29.13
CA ALA A 462 -7.41 -46.55 -28.29
C ALA A 462 -7.28 -45.13 -27.68
N GLU A 463 -6.06 -44.69 -27.35
CA GLU A 463 -5.80 -43.33 -26.86
C GLU A 463 -6.08 -42.28 -27.93
N LEU A 464 -5.72 -42.56 -29.19
CA LEU A 464 -5.88 -41.61 -30.27
C LEU A 464 -7.35 -41.32 -30.60
N THR A 465 -8.23 -42.33 -30.51
CA THR A 465 -9.67 -42.16 -30.75
C THR A 465 -10.35 -41.32 -29.66
N ILE A 466 -9.99 -41.54 -28.38
CA ILE A 466 -10.55 -40.79 -27.25
C ILE A 466 -10.16 -39.30 -27.31
N VAL A 467 -8.95 -39.00 -27.78
CA VAL A 467 -8.48 -37.61 -27.92
C VAL A 467 -9.25 -36.86 -29.02
N VAL A 468 -9.54 -37.51 -30.14
CA VAL A 468 -10.30 -36.91 -31.25
C VAL A 468 -11.74 -36.62 -30.86
N ASP A 469 -12.40 -37.53 -30.14
CA ASP A 469 -13.79 -37.33 -29.70
C ASP A 469 -13.92 -36.22 -28.66
N ARG A 470 -12.95 -36.12 -27.72
CA ARG A 470 -12.89 -35.00 -26.76
C ARG A 470 -12.72 -33.66 -27.45
N PHE A 471 -11.88 -33.58 -28.48
CA PHE A 471 -11.67 -32.35 -29.22
C PHE A 471 -12.94 -31.90 -29.96
N ASN A 472 -13.65 -32.84 -30.59
CA ASN A 472 -14.90 -32.54 -31.31
C ASN A 472 -16.03 -32.06 -30.39
N LEU A 473 -16.12 -32.60 -29.17
CA LEU A 473 -17.09 -32.13 -28.16
C LEU A 473 -16.80 -30.68 -27.74
N LEU A 474 -15.52 -30.36 -27.52
CA LEU A 474 -15.08 -29.04 -27.07
C LEU A 474 -15.35 -27.95 -28.12
N ILE A 475 -15.13 -28.26 -29.40
CA ILE A 475 -15.48 -27.35 -30.51
C ILE A 475 -17.00 -27.07 -30.57
N LYS A 476 -17.84 -28.09 -30.33
CA LYS A 476 -19.30 -27.91 -30.34
C LYS A 476 -19.78 -27.02 -29.18
N GLN A 477 -19.21 -27.16 -27.99
CA GLN A 477 -19.52 -26.31 -26.84
C GLN A 477 -19.13 -24.85 -27.08
N LEU A 478 -17.92 -24.60 -27.60
CA LEU A 478 -17.46 -23.24 -27.92
C LEU A 478 -18.39 -22.53 -28.92
N ASN A 479 -18.84 -23.22 -29.97
CA ASN A 479 -19.74 -22.65 -30.96
C ASN A 479 -21.13 -22.29 -30.37
N TYR A 480 -21.61 -23.09 -29.41
CA TYR A 480 -22.85 -22.81 -28.70
C TYR A 480 -22.74 -21.54 -27.84
N ASP A 481 -21.65 -21.43 -27.06
CA ASP A 481 -21.42 -20.29 -26.16
C ASP A 481 -21.30 -18.96 -26.92
N VAL A 482 -20.63 -18.98 -28.08
CA VAL A 482 -20.55 -17.81 -28.98
C VAL A 482 -21.95 -17.36 -29.42
N THR A 483 -22.83 -18.29 -29.74
CA THR A 483 -24.20 -17.98 -30.22
C THR A 483 -25.07 -17.41 -29.11
N VAL A 484 -24.97 -17.97 -27.89
CA VAL A 484 -25.67 -17.45 -26.69
C VAL A 484 -25.19 -16.05 -26.36
N TRP A 485 -23.89 -15.80 -26.40
CA TRP A 485 -23.31 -14.50 -26.12
C TRP A 485 -23.75 -13.42 -27.12
N GLN A 486 -23.77 -13.73 -28.42
CA GLN A 486 -24.24 -12.80 -29.45
C GLN A 486 -25.71 -12.41 -29.24
N THR A 487 -26.55 -13.40 -28.87
CA THR A 487 -27.98 -13.17 -28.57
C THR A 487 -28.16 -12.30 -27.33
N TRP A 488 -27.40 -12.56 -26.27
CA TRP A 488 -27.43 -11.75 -25.05
C TRP A 488 -26.95 -10.31 -25.30
N ARG A 489 -25.83 -10.14 -26.02
CA ARG A 489 -25.26 -8.84 -26.37
C ARG A 489 -26.24 -7.96 -27.16
N SER A 490 -26.96 -8.56 -28.11
CA SER A 490 -27.99 -7.85 -28.88
C SER A 490 -29.13 -7.34 -28.00
N LYS A 491 -29.58 -8.15 -27.03
CA LYS A 491 -30.68 -7.78 -26.12
C LYS A 491 -30.29 -6.73 -25.08
N TYR A 492 -29.04 -6.72 -24.60
CA TYR A 492 -28.59 -5.84 -23.52
C TYR A 492 -28.06 -4.47 -23.97
N ALA A 493 -27.69 -4.33 -25.25
CA ALA A 493 -27.11 -3.08 -25.76
C ALA A 493 -28.06 -1.87 -25.66
N SER A 494 -29.37 -2.06 -25.88
CA SER A 494 -30.38 -0.99 -25.82
C SER A 494 -30.66 -0.51 -24.38
N LEU A 495 -30.66 -1.44 -23.43
CA LEU A 495 -30.89 -1.17 -22.00
C LEU A 495 -29.75 -0.36 -21.39
N LYS A 496 -28.50 -0.68 -21.75
CA LYS A 496 -27.31 0.04 -21.26
C LYS A 496 -27.30 1.50 -21.75
N VAL A 497 -27.60 1.73 -23.03
CA VAL A 497 -27.67 3.08 -23.61
C VAL A 497 -28.77 3.92 -22.96
N ALA A 498 -29.95 3.33 -22.71
CA ALA A 498 -31.05 4.02 -22.04
C ALA A 498 -30.70 4.40 -20.58
N ALA A 499 -30.05 3.50 -19.84
CA ALA A 499 -29.62 3.75 -18.47
C ALA A 499 -28.52 4.82 -18.40
N GLU A 500 -27.56 4.81 -19.33
CA GLU A 500 -26.50 5.81 -19.42
C GLU A 500 -27.05 7.20 -19.76
N ALA A 501 -28.01 7.29 -20.68
CA ALA A 501 -28.68 8.55 -21.03
C ALA A 501 -29.45 9.13 -19.82
N ALA A 502 -30.20 8.30 -19.09
CA ALA A 502 -30.90 8.72 -17.88
C ALA A 502 -29.93 9.22 -16.78
N LYS A 503 -28.80 8.52 -16.59
CA LYS A 503 -27.76 8.90 -15.62
C LYS A 503 -27.08 10.21 -15.99
N TYR A 504 -26.80 10.44 -17.28
CA TYR A 504 -26.22 11.68 -17.78
C TYR A 504 -27.17 12.87 -17.56
N GLN A 505 -28.46 12.70 -17.89
CA GLN A 505 -29.47 13.74 -17.70
C GLN A 505 -29.61 14.14 -16.23
N TRP A 506 -29.70 13.16 -15.32
CA TRP A 506 -29.78 13.43 -13.88
C TRP A 506 -28.56 14.21 -13.35
N ARG A 507 -27.35 13.90 -13.83
CA ARG A 507 -26.11 14.60 -13.43
C ARG A 507 -26.09 16.05 -13.90
N LEU A 508 -26.52 16.30 -15.14
CA LEU A 508 -26.65 17.65 -15.67
C LEU A 508 -27.64 18.47 -14.82
N ASP A 509 -28.79 17.89 -14.50
CA ASP A 509 -29.82 18.56 -13.71
C ASP A 509 -29.37 18.79 -12.27
N ARG A 510 -28.59 17.88 -11.68
CA ARG A 510 -27.95 18.10 -10.37
C ARG A 510 -26.93 19.24 -10.41
N ARG A 511 -26.05 19.28 -11.42
CA ARG A 511 -25.06 20.36 -11.55
C ARG A 511 -25.73 21.73 -11.70
N LYS A 512 -26.78 21.82 -12.52
CA LYS A 512 -27.58 23.05 -12.66
C LYS A 512 -28.16 23.48 -11.33
N ARG A 513 -28.81 22.57 -10.59
CA ARG A 513 -29.36 22.84 -9.25
C ARG A 513 -28.29 23.31 -8.26
N CYS A 514 -27.11 22.68 -8.23
CA CYS A 514 -26.03 23.11 -7.35
C CYS A 514 -25.49 24.50 -7.73
N GLN A 515 -25.34 24.80 -9.02
CA GLN A 515 -24.92 26.13 -9.48
C GLN A 515 -25.97 27.19 -9.17
N GLU A 516 -27.24 26.86 -9.34
CA GLU A 516 -28.36 27.74 -8.97
C GLU A 516 -28.40 27.98 -7.46
N ALA A 517 -28.25 26.93 -6.65
CA ALA A 517 -28.17 27.03 -5.20
C ALA A 517 -26.97 27.87 -4.74
N ALA A 518 -25.79 27.68 -5.34
CA ALA A 518 -24.60 28.48 -5.03
C ALA A 518 -24.79 29.96 -5.43
N ARG A 519 -25.32 30.22 -6.63
CA ARG A 519 -25.66 31.59 -7.05
C ARG A 519 -26.70 32.22 -6.14
N HIS A 520 -27.71 31.45 -5.74
CA HIS A 520 -28.72 31.88 -4.79
C HIS A 520 -28.09 32.19 -3.43
N PHE A 521 -27.19 31.35 -2.92
CA PHE A 521 -26.48 31.61 -1.67
C PHE A 521 -25.65 32.89 -1.74
N ILE A 522 -24.86 33.10 -2.79
CA ILE A 522 -24.07 34.34 -2.96
C ILE A 522 -25.00 35.55 -3.05
N LYS A 523 -26.09 35.46 -3.82
CA LYS A 523 -27.03 36.56 -4.01
C LYS A 523 -27.84 36.86 -2.75
N SER A 524 -28.20 35.84 -1.98
CA SER A 524 -29.18 35.91 -0.88
C SER A 524 -28.55 35.91 0.53
N SER A 525 -27.33 35.41 0.67
CA SER A 525 -26.68 35.23 1.97
C SER A 525 -25.35 35.98 2.10
N MET A 526 -24.89 36.65 1.04
CA MET A 526 -23.72 37.52 1.08
C MET A 526 -24.08 38.95 0.67
N ALA A 527 -23.33 39.90 1.22
CA ALA A 527 -23.33 41.29 0.79
C ALA A 527 -21.89 41.80 0.80
N PHE A 528 -21.54 42.56 -0.23
CA PHE A 528 -20.24 43.20 -0.34
C PHE A 528 -20.45 44.69 -0.15
N SER A 529 -19.65 45.27 0.76
CA SER A 529 -19.60 46.72 0.96
C SER A 529 -18.16 47.17 0.81
N VAL A 530 -17.96 48.21 0.02
CA VAL A 530 -16.66 48.86 -0.14
C VAL A 530 -16.76 50.20 0.59
N TRP A 531 -15.78 50.47 1.43
CA TRP A 531 -15.71 51.76 2.10
C TRP A 531 -15.30 52.85 1.10
N GLU A 532 -16.15 53.85 0.93
CA GLU A 532 -15.89 55.06 0.16
C GLU A 532 -15.79 56.23 1.12
N LYS A 533 -14.61 56.84 1.33
CA LYS A 533 -14.26 58.12 2.03
C LYS A 533 -15.25 58.81 3.01
N LYS A 534 -16.22 58.10 3.56
CA LYS A 534 -17.31 58.57 4.40
C LYS A 534 -16.84 58.56 5.85
N LYS A 535 -17.43 59.43 6.67
CA LYS A 535 -17.22 59.39 8.12
C LYS A 535 -17.56 58.00 8.66
N THR A 536 -16.82 57.54 9.67
CA THR A 536 -16.95 56.20 10.24
C THR A 536 -18.38 55.87 10.64
N GLU A 537 -19.09 56.82 11.25
CA GLU A 537 -20.47 56.64 11.73
C GLU A 537 -21.45 56.36 10.59
N MET A 538 -21.26 57.02 9.44
CA MET A 538 -22.08 56.77 8.24
C MET A 538 -21.79 55.39 7.64
N ALA A 539 -20.52 54.99 7.62
CA ALA A 539 -20.14 53.66 7.13
C ALA A 539 -20.67 52.54 8.05
N ILE A 540 -20.64 52.75 9.37
CA ILE A 540 -21.26 51.85 10.36
C ILE A 540 -22.76 51.70 10.08
N ALA A 541 -23.47 52.81 9.87
CA ALA A 541 -24.89 52.78 9.56
C ALA A 541 -25.18 52.01 8.26
N ASP A 542 -24.38 52.21 7.21
CA ASP A 542 -24.50 51.48 5.93
C ASP A 542 -24.31 49.97 6.14
N VAL A 543 -23.27 49.55 6.89
CA VAL A 543 -23.01 48.14 7.20
C VAL A 543 -24.13 47.52 8.04
N MET A 544 -24.65 48.23 9.04
CA MET A 544 -25.77 47.76 9.86
C MET A 544 -27.07 47.62 9.05
N ASN A 545 -27.33 48.54 8.12
CA ASN A 545 -28.47 48.44 7.22
C ASN A 545 -28.35 47.23 6.28
N LEU A 546 -27.14 46.96 5.76
CA LEU A 546 -26.87 45.75 4.99
C LEU A 546 -27.07 44.49 5.82
N LYS A 547 -26.56 44.45 7.05
CA LYS A 547 -26.74 43.33 7.99
C LYS A 547 -28.21 43.05 8.29
N ARG A 548 -29.02 44.10 8.50
CA ARG A 548 -30.49 43.98 8.66
C ARG A 548 -31.19 43.48 7.41
N ALA A 549 -30.84 44.00 6.23
CA ALA A 549 -31.40 43.53 4.97
C ALA A 549 -31.07 42.05 4.72
N LEU A 550 -29.87 41.62 5.10
CA LEU A 550 -29.41 40.25 4.95
C LEU A 550 -30.13 39.31 5.93
N ALA A 551 -30.26 39.71 7.20
CA ALA A 551 -31.07 39.01 8.21
C ALA A 551 -32.53 38.85 7.78
N ALA A 552 -33.15 39.91 7.24
CA ALA A 552 -34.52 39.86 6.74
C ALA A 552 -34.69 38.90 5.55
N ARG A 553 -33.67 38.78 4.70
CA ARG A 553 -33.69 37.92 3.51
C ARG A 553 -33.40 36.45 3.83
N THR A 554 -32.54 36.17 4.81
CA THR A 554 -32.15 34.80 5.17
C THR A 554 -32.92 34.22 6.35
N GLY A 555 -33.62 35.06 7.12
CA GLY A 555 -34.22 34.69 8.41
C GLY A 555 -33.20 34.49 9.53
N ALA A 556 -31.92 34.79 9.29
CA ALA A 556 -30.88 34.69 10.30
C ALA A 556 -31.02 35.80 11.34
N LYS A 557 -30.65 35.52 12.59
CA LYS A 557 -30.57 36.56 13.61
C LYS A 557 -29.37 37.47 13.32
N LEU A 558 -29.45 38.73 13.74
CA LEU A 558 -28.34 39.68 13.58
C LEU A 558 -27.06 39.19 14.27
N GLU A 559 -27.19 38.48 15.39
CA GLU A 559 -26.08 37.89 16.16
C GLU A 559 -25.39 36.70 15.46
N ASP A 560 -25.95 36.17 14.37
CA ASP A 560 -25.36 35.06 13.63
C ASP A 560 -24.60 35.53 12.38
N ILE A 561 -24.75 36.81 12.01
CA ILE A 561 -24.10 37.40 10.85
C ILE A 561 -22.73 37.94 11.26
N SER A 562 -21.68 37.36 10.67
CA SER A 562 -20.28 37.71 10.93
C SER A 562 -19.66 38.51 9.80
N TYR A 563 -18.68 39.35 10.15
CA TYR A 563 -17.96 40.17 9.18
C TYR A 563 -16.65 39.49 8.78
N VAL A 564 -16.34 39.60 7.50
CA VAL A 564 -15.00 39.33 6.96
C VAL A 564 -14.49 40.64 6.41
N LEU A 565 -13.56 41.26 7.14
CA LEU A 565 -13.06 42.60 6.84
C LEU A 565 -11.73 42.47 6.10
N TRP A 566 -11.61 43.15 4.97
CA TRP A 566 -10.36 43.21 4.22
C TRP A 566 -9.80 44.62 4.27
N PHE A 567 -8.62 44.77 4.87
CA PHE A 567 -7.94 46.04 4.99
C PHE A 567 -6.61 46.02 4.24
N ASN A 568 -6.53 46.77 3.14
CA ASN A 568 -5.32 46.83 2.33
C ASN A 568 -4.42 48.00 2.75
N ALA A 569 -3.40 47.72 3.57
CA ALA A 569 -2.41 48.71 3.98
C ALA A 569 -1.06 48.53 3.28
N SER A 570 -1.01 47.94 2.08
CA SER A 570 0.24 47.65 1.36
C SER A 570 1.06 48.90 0.99
N ALA A 571 0.40 50.04 0.79
CA ALA A 571 1.03 51.33 0.50
C ALA A 571 0.40 52.43 1.38
N PRO A 572 0.67 52.42 2.70
CA PRO A 572 -0.01 53.30 3.64
C PRO A 572 0.30 54.78 3.40
N CYS A 573 1.46 55.08 2.78
CA CYS A 573 1.84 56.43 2.41
C CYS A 573 0.92 57.07 1.34
N LEU A 574 0.11 56.26 0.63
CA LEU A 574 -0.90 56.75 -0.31
C LEU A 574 -2.26 57.01 0.36
N ILE A 575 -2.41 56.63 1.63
CA ILE A 575 -3.65 56.76 2.39
C ILE A 575 -3.54 57.98 3.31
N PRO A 576 -4.40 58.99 3.18
CA PRO A 576 -4.42 60.13 4.10
C PRO A 576 -4.61 59.65 5.55
N THR A 577 -3.87 60.22 6.50
CA THR A 577 -3.87 59.77 7.91
C THR A 577 -5.26 59.80 8.56
N ALA A 578 -6.09 60.78 8.19
CA ALA A 578 -7.48 60.88 8.66
C ALA A 578 -8.33 59.70 8.15
N VAL A 579 -8.18 59.35 6.87
CA VAL A 579 -8.85 58.20 6.24
C VAL A 579 -8.41 56.88 6.86
N MET A 580 -7.10 56.71 7.06
CA MET A 580 -6.53 55.55 7.73
C MET A 580 -7.13 55.35 9.13
N SER A 581 -7.28 56.43 9.89
CA SER A 581 -7.84 56.36 11.26
C SER A 581 -9.33 56.01 11.23
N GLN A 582 -10.08 56.48 10.22
CA GLN A 582 -11.48 56.09 10.01
C GLN A 582 -11.62 54.60 9.61
N GLN A 583 -10.74 54.09 8.74
CA GLN A 583 -10.72 52.68 8.33
C GLN A 583 -10.45 51.74 9.51
N VAL A 584 -9.45 52.08 10.34
CA VAL A 584 -9.17 51.34 11.58
C VAL A 584 -10.35 51.41 12.55
N GLY A 585 -10.99 52.58 12.69
CA GLY A 585 -12.18 52.73 13.53
C GLY A 585 -13.35 51.86 13.08
N LEU A 586 -13.63 51.80 11.77
CA LEU A 586 -14.70 50.94 11.24
C LEU A 586 -14.39 49.46 11.45
N MET A 587 -13.14 49.04 11.22
CA MET A 587 -12.72 47.66 11.45
C MET A 587 -12.84 47.28 12.93
N SER A 588 -12.38 48.16 13.84
CA SER A 588 -12.46 47.93 15.27
C SER A 588 -13.90 47.76 15.75
N TRP A 589 -14.80 48.63 15.26
CA TRP A 589 -16.23 48.51 15.53
C TRP A 589 -16.81 47.19 15.04
N ALA A 590 -16.54 46.79 13.80
CA ALA A 590 -17.12 45.59 13.21
C ALA A 590 -16.64 44.30 13.93
N LEU A 591 -15.37 44.23 14.31
CA LEU A 591 -14.84 43.14 15.12
C LEU A 591 -15.46 43.09 16.52
N SER A 592 -15.75 44.26 17.11
CA SER A 592 -16.37 44.36 18.44
C SER A 592 -17.87 44.04 18.43
N ASP A 593 -18.58 44.39 17.33
CA ASP A 593 -20.01 44.10 17.15
C ASP A 593 -20.28 42.59 17.03
N GLN A 594 -19.33 41.83 16.49
CA GLN A 594 -19.42 40.38 16.37
C GLN A 594 -18.06 39.72 16.57
N MET A 595 -17.87 39.06 17.72
CA MET A 595 -16.61 38.41 18.09
C MET A 595 -16.24 37.22 17.19
N ARG A 596 -17.19 36.66 16.44
CA ARG A 596 -16.93 35.64 15.40
C ARG A 596 -16.37 36.21 14.09
N SER A 597 -16.23 37.53 14.00
CA SER A 597 -15.72 38.22 12.82
C SER A 597 -14.20 38.16 12.74
N VAL A 598 -13.67 38.29 11.53
CA VAL A 598 -12.23 38.29 11.28
C VAL A 598 -11.84 39.45 10.39
N GLY A 599 -10.75 40.11 10.75
CA GLY A 599 -10.06 41.09 9.93
C GLY A 599 -8.85 40.47 9.24
N LEU A 600 -8.66 40.79 7.97
CA LEU A 600 -7.48 40.46 7.20
C LEU A 600 -6.83 41.77 6.77
N MET A 601 -5.64 42.04 7.30
CA MET A 601 -4.87 43.22 6.94
C MET A 601 -3.65 42.85 6.10
N MET A 602 -3.51 43.46 4.94
CA MET A 602 -2.24 43.45 4.20
C MET A 602 -1.25 44.41 4.84
N MET A 603 -0.07 43.93 5.22
CA MET A 603 0.97 44.74 5.84
C MET A 603 1.61 45.71 4.83
N PRO A 604 2.12 46.86 5.30
CA PRO A 604 2.92 47.77 4.47
C PRO A 604 4.05 47.07 3.73
N ILE A 605 4.12 47.29 2.42
CA ILE A 605 5.18 46.79 1.52
C ILE A 605 5.89 47.94 0.83
N PHE A 606 5.23 49.10 0.72
CA PHE A 606 5.75 50.29 0.06
C PHE A 606 5.68 51.52 0.97
N SER A 607 6.77 52.31 0.97
CA SER A 607 6.82 53.63 1.59
C SER A 607 7.67 54.56 0.72
N HIS A 608 7.30 55.85 0.63
CA HIS A 608 8.03 56.84 -0.18
C HIS A 608 9.44 57.14 0.32
N HIS A 609 9.75 56.83 1.58
CA HIS A 609 11.02 57.19 2.22
C HIS A 609 11.78 55.92 2.60
N ARG A 610 13.05 55.85 2.21
CA ARG A 610 13.92 54.71 2.51
C ARG A 610 14.05 54.54 4.02
N GLY A 611 13.85 53.31 4.50
CA GLY A 611 13.94 52.97 5.94
C GLY A 611 12.69 53.27 6.76
N LYS A 612 11.62 53.81 6.16
CA LYS A 612 10.39 54.17 6.89
C LYS A 612 9.34 53.04 6.96
N LEU A 613 9.55 51.94 6.22
CA LEU A 613 8.60 50.83 6.15
C LEU A 613 8.33 50.21 7.53
N CYS A 614 9.36 49.92 8.32
CA CYS A 614 9.17 49.34 9.66
C CYS A 614 8.45 50.31 10.62
N ILE A 615 8.62 51.62 10.41
CA ILE A 615 7.93 52.65 11.19
C ILE A 615 6.46 52.67 10.81
N ASP A 616 6.14 52.60 9.51
CA ASP A 616 4.77 52.56 9.01
C ASP A 616 4.06 51.26 9.45
N GLU A 617 4.74 50.11 9.46
CA GLU A 617 4.24 48.83 9.99
C GLU A 617 3.90 48.95 11.49
N ARG A 618 4.86 49.45 12.29
CA ARG A 618 4.66 49.61 13.74
C ARG A 618 3.54 50.59 14.04
N ALA A 619 3.48 51.72 13.34
CA ALA A 619 2.45 52.74 13.55
C ALA A 619 1.05 52.23 13.22
N ILE A 620 0.90 51.37 12.21
CA ILE A 620 -0.40 50.78 11.85
C ILE A 620 -0.83 49.74 12.88
N LEU A 621 0.08 48.86 13.29
CA LEU A 621 -0.21 47.86 14.33
C LEU A 621 -0.56 48.55 15.66
N GLU A 622 0.20 49.57 16.06
CA GLU A 622 -0.07 50.35 17.28
C GLU A 622 -1.44 51.01 17.24
N LYS A 623 -1.87 51.55 16.09
CA LYS A 623 -3.22 52.09 15.88
C LYS A 623 -4.31 51.02 16.00
N ILE A 624 -4.08 49.80 15.53
CA ILE A 624 -5.05 48.70 15.63
C ILE A 624 -5.15 48.21 17.07
N PHE A 625 -4.02 48.05 17.76
CA PHE A 625 -3.98 47.69 19.17
C PHE A 625 -4.70 48.72 20.04
N THR A 626 -4.42 50.01 19.84
CA THR A 626 -5.06 51.09 20.60
C THR A 626 -6.54 51.27 20.27
N ALA A 627 -6.99 50.91 19.07
CA ALA A 627 -8.39 51.09 18.68
C ALA A 627 -9.38 50.08 19.29
N GLY A 628 -8.92 48.93 19.80
CA GLY A 628 -9.81 47.92 20.38
C GLY A 628 -9.16 46.69 21.01
N ASN A 629 -7.86 46.77 21.34
CA ASN A 629 -7.09 45.67 21.94
C ASN A 629 -7.17 44.35 21.13
N HIS A 630 -7.19 44.44 19.80
CA HIS A 630 -7.34 43.28 18.92
C HIS A 630 -6.09 42.38 18.91
N ASN A 631 -6.29 41.07 18.78
CA ASN A 631 -5.17 40.12 18.62
C ASN A 631 -4.68 40.15 17.17
N CYS A 632 -3.38 40.41 16.97
CA CYS A 632 -2.71 40.48 15.67
C CYS A 632 -1.54 39.47 15.53
N ASP A 633 -1.55 38.40 16.31
CA ASP A 633 -0.40 37.46 16.40
C ASP A 633 -0.25 36.64 15.13
N TRP A 634 -1.37 36.29 14.52
CA TRP A 634 -1.44 35.41 13.35
C TRP A 634 -1.09 36.15 12.06
N SER A 635 -0.13 35.61 11.32
CA SER A 635 0.30 36.14 10.01
C SER A 635 -0.12 35.24 8.86
N TYR A 636 -0.37 35.84 7.70
CA TYR A 636 -0.56 35.14 6.44
C TYR A 636 0.29 35.78 5.33
N HIS A 637 0.43 35.08 4.21
CA HIS A 637 1.15 35.58 3.05
C HIS A 637 0.34 35.38 1.78
N VAL A 638 0.23 36.42 0.95
CA VAL A 638 -0.37 36.36 -0.38
C VAL A 638 0.74 36.19 -1.39
N MET A 639 0.78 35.02 -2.03
CA MET A 639 1.77 34.66 -3.04
C MET A 639 1.21 34.89 -4.45
N PHE A 640 1.87 35.75 -5.23
CA PHE A 640 1.48 36.04 -6.60
C PHE A 640 2.22 35.12 -7.57
N LYS A 641 1.54 34.09 -8.10
CA LYS A 641 2.15 33.09 -9.00
C LYS A 641 2.66 33.66 -10.33
N GLU A 642 2.05 34.75 -10.81
CA GLU A 642 2.31 35.32 -12.14
C GLU A 642 3.22 36.57 -12.09
N LYS A 643 3.73 36.95 -10.92
CA LYS A 643 4.62 38.11 -10.74
C LYS A 643 5.80 37.75 -9.85
N THR A 644 7.02 37.86 -10.39
CA THR A 644 8.27 37.74 -9.62
C THR A 644 8.67 39.10 -9.04
N ASP A 645 9.41 39.12 -7.92
CA ASP A 645 10.00 40.39 -7.42
C ASP A 645 11.02 40.91 -8.46
N ALA A 646 11.06 42.22 -8.70
CA ALA A 646 12.00 42.80 -9.66
C ALA A 646 13.48 42.62 -9.26
N ARG A 647 13.75 42.27 -8.00
CA ARG A 647 15.08 42.05 -7.43
C ARG A 647 15.33 40.57 -7.12
N ASP A 648 14.34 39.70 -7.29
CA ASP A 648 14.38 38.31 -6.86
C ASP A 648 13.44 37.42 -7.70
N ILE A 649 13.97 36.31 -8.21
CA ILE A 649 13.25 35.30 -9.01
C ILE A 649 12.13 34.59 -8.22
N ARG A 650 12.06 34.76 -6.90
CA ARG A 650 10.96 34.24 -6.07
C ARG A 650 9.62 34.93 -6.40
N PRO A 651 8.48 34.21 -6.27
CA PRO A 651 7.17 34.81 -6.41
C PRO A 651 7.02 36.03 -5.50
N MET A 652 6.39 37.10 -5.97
CA MET A 652 6.12 38.27 -5.15
C MET A 652 5.24 37.84 -3.97
N VAL A 653 5.68 38.13 -2.75
CA VAL A 653 4.97 37.76 -1.51
C VAL A 653 4.59 39.01 -0.75
N TYR A 654 3.29 39.16 -0.48
CA TYR A 654 2.78 40.24 0.36
C TYR A 654 2.37 39.66 1.71
N SER A 655 3.00 40.12 2.77
CA SER A 655 2.66 39.70 4.14
C SER A 655 1.36 40.35 4.61
N GLY A 656 0.64 39.65 5.46
CA GLY A 656 -0.59 40.10 6.08
C GLY A 656 -0.74 39.58 7.51
N LYS A 657 -1.70 40.13 8.23
CA LYS A 657 -2.05 39.80 9.61
C LYS A 657 -3.54 39.51 9.72
N PHE A 658 -3.88 38.43 10.41
CA PHE A 658 -5.25 38.25 10.89
C PHE A 658 -5.44 39.11 12.13
N ILE A 659 -6.62 39.72 12.22
CA ILE A 659 -7.03 40.60 13.31
C ILE A 659 -8.29 40.01 13.90
N PHE A 660 -8.21 39.56 15.14
CA PHE A 660 -9.32 38.98 15.88
C PHE A 660 -9.75 39.92 17.01
N ALA A 661 -11.06 39.95 17.27
CA ALA A 661 -11.57 40.58 18.48
C ALA A 661 -10.97 39.88 19.70
N SER A 662 -10.36 40.64 20.61
CA SER A 662 -9.95 40.10 21.91
C SER A 662 -11.06 40.37 22.91
N PRO A 663 -11.47 39.40 23.74
CA PRO A 663 -12.21 39.73 24.95
C PRO A 663 -11.34 40.66 25.80
N LEU A 664 -11.93 41.73 26.34
CA LEU A 664 -11.34 42.46 27.45
C LEU A 664 -11.17 41.45 28.58
N ASP A 665 -9.93 41.19 29.01
CA ASP A 665 -9.69 40.41 30.22
C ASP A 665 -10.53 41.04 31.34
N LEU A 666 -11.51 40.27 31.82
CA LEU A 666 -12.09 40.51 33.13
C LEU A 666 -10.92 40.39 34.10
N GLN A 667 -10.51 41.53 34.67
CA GLN A 667 -9.52 41.59 35.75
C GLN A 667 -9.85 40.49 36.76
N GLN A 668 -8.91 39.58 36.97
CA GLN A 668 -8.98 38.56 38.03
C GLN A 668 -9.10 39.19 39.40
#